data_AF-S6FKB4-F1
#
_entry.id   AF-S6FKB4-F1
#
_cell.length_a   1.000
_cell.length_b   1.000
_cell.length_c   1.000
_cell.angle_alpha   90.00
_cell.angle_beta   90.00
_cell.angle_gamma   90.00
#
_symmetry.space_group_name_H-M   'P 1'
#
loop_
_entity.id
_entity.type
_entity.pdbx_description
1 polymer ?
#
loop_
_entity_poly.entity_id
_entity_poly.type
_entity_poly.pdbx_seq_one_letter_code
_entity_poly.pdbx_strand_id
1 'polypeptide(L)'
;MKKKYYTQKEFENLVESIAKAVNNFSFLVFIGAGISQSQGYPNWDGYVEKLIHYWQSHIQDFPEAKGKISNKLLKQFDEVLAANISHKRKIDLLYTLLEKTLGNKFEEVKLNFEKYFFKEVEPDYLENKVISELIKLNPIFGTSNYDFEIEKHLSRSKQKRDFRQINNLQEFVRLNDSLHSGDVLHLHGTSDGESNLFVSSSKDYSRQYLREKEDFGKLQEWFTHKSPVVLFLGSSLEEDEIMSLLPQSAINFALMKANSWESDEYRQLYNESFQRNNNTSILWFGDNFESLPEVVDNIVKAVQKILKVPDNIEDWNLLRSVSTPDDTFKKLLEKYSSDIKYLSDIFQTEDKVLAKKILKNVLDVSVAYKNLGGLSTFWNLLNNNIGCLESNDKLKFFEIFQKQKISIHWDTTFEVYEKLSNEKQISRERLEEARKNISEAQDFFRTPFSKDSYLMGYWLSNHLQHYSKYTSIFYDGQNIKISLSKNMLSDISEFISKESSFRYLSFKKIVLDGIVKVIYNSLLNNNLYLEEDFILDNFPEEFLKTRIFQRILVNLDNQNNLDDELIKRLIDNIDFSDSLFGDELNEFIRNHEPEIKNGGKEIQDYYQDAIGELEGGTVHEQSFITIEQISELDEEKILEILLTSESKGFSSRESFLIEKTNQATSELIINILRQENESSEKLEKIICDNGQILMENFEKIFIDVILDDNFDIDLRKACEKIYIENFNLNQFSWEERNLFLELINKEKFDSQLFEILWKIKVNKLKNIFSEDKPEVPEVIEINYFISTELGRYLDTLIRLNRKDKKKHVTIKNITDSVYQTEFREFTQGALSDIEKSIEYDKISINTFRGYSYSITGLSEEDFDKFLTVGKEILSKGLVEDSSKQNFFLLALSKISPNSTLKIDWENINFSWLIYMVLNNEYVFNYEEQWIKEVLLHDNGQYVMQLLNSMSDESSLVNKLHKVYNIFKDTIEKYTGSVKIDSLSIYIKNQKDGKKKSLLIEMLFLLLDNSNIAKSYFMLHTLSEIMNMLDEQQQKKLAGHNNLYKVLTPLEIDSLKRLVD
;
A
#
# COMPACT_ATOMS: atom_id res chain seq x y z
N MET A 1 -15.27 -50.76 14.11
CA MET A 1 -16.41 -50.90 15.04
C MET A 1 -17.69 -51.00 14.22
N LYS A 2 -18.49 -52.07 14.37
CA LYS A 2 -19.87 -52.06 13.84
C LYS A 2 -20.65 -51.03 14.66
N LYS A 3 -21.00 -49.88 14.08
CA LYS A 3 -21.80 -48.86 14.76
C LYS A 3 -23.21 -49.44 14.97
N LYS A 4 -23.68 -49.46 16.21
CA LYS A 4 -24.92 -50.13 16.66
C LYS A 4 -26.20 -49.40 16.21
N TYR A 5 -26.09 -48.12 15.83
CA TYR A 5 -27.25 -47.22 15.71
C TYR A 5 -27.52 -46.66 14.30
N TYR A 6 -26.56 -46.77 13.38
CA TYR A 6 -26.75 -46.41 11.96
C TYR A 6 -25.82 -47.22 11.06
N THR A 7 -26.21 -47.36 9.80
CA THR A 7 -25.45 -48.05 8.76
C THR A 7 -24.42 -47.12 8.11
N GLN A 8 -23.37 -47.72 7.53
CA GLN A 8 -22.35 -46.97 6.78
C GLN A 8 -22.97 -46.20 5.60
N LYS A 9 -23.94 -46.80 4.92
CA LYS A 9 -24.64 -46.18 3.77
C LYS A 9 -25.43 -44.94 4.17
N GLU A 10 -26.12 -44.97 5.31
CA GLU A 10 -26.84 -43.80 5.84
C GLU A 10 -25.88 -42.65 6.17
N PHE A 11 -24.74 -42.98 6.79
CA PHE A 11 -23.71 -41.99 7.11
C PHE A 11 -23.08 -41.38 5.85
N GLU A 12 -22.71 -42.19 4.86
CA GLU A 12 -22.15 -41.73 3.58
C GLU A 12 -23.13 -40.84 2.82
N ASN A 13 -24.41 -41.24 2.73
CA ASN A 13 -25.45 -40.44 2.08
C ASN A 13 -25.64 -39.07 2.74
N LEU A 14 -25.63 -39.02 4.08
CA LEU A 14 -25.70 -37.78 4.85
C LEU A 14 -24.49 -36.88 4.55
N VAL A 15 -23.28 -37.44 4.63
CA VAL A 15 -22.03 -36.69 4.40
C VAL A 15 -21.93 -36.15 2.97
N GLU A 16 -22.24 -36.95 1.95
CA GLU A 16 -22.22 -36.53 0.54
C GLU A 16 -23.25 -35.42 0.26
N SER A 17 -24.46 -35.56 0.82
CA SER A 17 -25.53 -34.57 0.66
C SER A 17 -25.16 -33.24 1.31
N ILE A 18 -24.58 -33.26 2.52
CA ILE A 18 -24.11 -32.05 3.20
C ILE A 18 -22.95 -31.42 2.41
N ALA A 19 -21.95 -32.19 1.97
CA ALA A 19 -20.82 -31.64 1.22
C ALA A 19 -21.28 -30.94 -0.08
N LYS A 20 -22.24 -31.53 -0.81
CA LYS A 20 -22.83 -30.90 -1.99
C LYS A 20 -23.58 -29.61 -1.64
N ALA A 21 -24.34 -29.61 -0.56
CA ALA A 21 -25.10 -28.45 -0.11
C ALA A 21 -24.20 -27.30 0.35
N VAL A 22 -23.10 -27.60 1.06
CA VAL A 22 -22.10 -26.59 1.48
C VAL A 22 -21.46 -25.93 0.26
N ASN A 23 -21.05 -26.70 -0.76
CA ASN A 23 -20.51 -26.15 -2.01
C ASN A 23 -21.52 -25.30 -2.80
N ASN A 24 -22.82 -25.57 -2.63
CA ASN A 24 -23.90 -24.86 -3.30
C ASN A 24 -24.50 -23.72 -2.46
N PHE A 25 -23.95 -23.44 -1.27
CA PHE A 25 -24.46 -22.43 -0.34
C PHE A 25 -25.92 -22.66 0.08
N SER A 26 -26.34 -23.93 0.16
CA SER A 26 -27.73 -24.35 0.41
C SER A 26 -27.85 -25.33 1.60
N PHE A 27 -26.88 -25.31 2.53
CA PHE A 27 -26.90 -26.15 3.72
C PHE A 27 -27.51 -25.39 4.91
N LEU A 28 -28.58 -25.92 5.48
CA LEU A 28 -29.29 -25.35 6.62
C LEU A 28 -29.21 -26.30 7.82
N VAL A 29 -28.90 -25.75 8.98
CA VAL A 29 -28.84 -26.45 10.26
C VAL A 29 -29.91 -25.90 11.18
N PHE A 30 -30.83 -26.75 11.63
CA PHE A 30 -31.85 -26.39 12.59
C PHE A 30 -31.45 -26.82 14.00
N ILE A 31 -31.20 -25.84 14.88
CA ILE A 31 -30.77 -26.05 16.26
C ILE A 31 -31.98 -25.90 17.20
N GLY A 32 -32.33 -26.99 17.90
CA GLY A 32 -33.36 -26.99 18.94
C GLY A 32 -32.80 -26.84 20.37
N ALA A 33 -33.70 -26.71 21.33
CA ALA A 33 -33.37 -26.43 22.74
C ALA A 33 -32.51 -27.51 23.40
N GLY A 34 -32.50 -28.75 22.88
CA GLY A 34 -31.63 -29.81 23.39
C GLY A 34 -30.13 -29.47 23.29
N ILE A 35 -29.73 -28.66 22.30
CA ILE A 35 -28.34 -28.19 22.18
C ILE A 35 -28.02 -27.18 23.29
N SER A 36 -28.87 -26.18 23.51
CA SER A 36 -28.68 -25.16 24.55
C SER A 36 -28.71 -25.75 25.97
N GLN A 37 -29.51 -26.81 26.22
CA GLN A 37 -29.54 -27.49 27.52
C GLN A 37 -28.16 -28.02 27.95
N SER A 38 -27.32 -28.43 27.01
CA SER A 38 -25.96 -28.89 27.32
C SER A 38 -25.03 -27.78 27.84
N GLN A 39 -25.43 -26.51 27.70
CA GLN A 39 -24.74 -25.34 28.24
C GLN A 39 -25.35 -24.81 29.55
N GLY A 40 -26.34 -25.50 30.13
CA GLY A 40 -26.98 -25.13 31.40
C GLY A 40 -28.31 -24.38 31.25
N TYR A 41 -28.79 -24.16 30.02
CA TYR A 41 -30.13 -23.58 29.82
C TYR A 41 -31.24 -24.57 30.23
N PRO A 42 -32.33 -24.09 30.84
CA PRO A 42 -33.42 -24.96 31.26
C PRO A 42 -34.23 -25.48 30.07
N ASN A 43 -34.92 -26.61 30.27
CA ASN A 43 -36.01 -27.01 29.39
C ASN A 43 -37.26 -26.12 29.61
N TRP A 44 -38.35 -26.40 28.88
CA TRP A 44 -39.60 -25.65 28.99
C TRP A 44 -40.17 -25.55 30.42
N ASP A 45 -40.05 -26.62 31.22
CA ASP A 45 -40.47 -26.61 32.63
C ASP A 45 -39.68 -25.58 33.43
N GLY A 46 -38.35 -25.67 33.39
CA GLY A 46 -37.47 -24.77 34.14
C GLY A 46 -37.51 -23.32 33.63
N TYR A 47 -37.75 -23.09 32.34
CA TYR A 47 -37.92 -21.76 31.78
C TYR A 47 -39.17 -21.07 32.35
N VAL A 48 -40.33 -21.73 32.26
CA VAL A 48 -41.61 -21.16 32.74
C VAL A 48 -41.60 -20.94 34.24
N GLU A 49 -41.01 -21.87 35.01
CA GLU A 49 -40.85 -21.72 36.45
C GLU A 49 -40.03 -20.47 36.81
N LYS A 50 -38.84 -20.31 36.19
CA LYS A 50 -37.98 -19.14 36.41
C LYS A 50 -38.64 -17.83 35.98
N LEU A 51 -39.36 -17.82 34.85
CA LEU A 51 -40.09 -16.67 34.37
C LEU A 51 -41.18 -16.22 35.36
N ILE A 52 -42.00 -17.16 35.85
CA ILE A 52 -43.05 -16.86 36.83
C ILE A 52 -42.44 -16.32 38.12
N HIS A 53 -41.38 -16.94 38.63
CA HIS A 53 -40.70 -16.47 39.85
C HIS A 53 -40.01 -15.12 39.69
N TYR A 54 -39.41 -14.84 38.53
CA TYR A 54 -38.86 -13.53 38.21
C TYR A 54 -39.94 -12.45 38.34
N TRP A 55 -41.08 -12.64 37.67
CA TRP A 55 -42.17 -11.68 37.74
C TRP A 55 -42.78 -11.59 39.14
N GLN A 56 -42.95 -12.71 39.85
CA GLN A 56 -43.45 -12.72 41.23
C GLN A 56 -42.58 -11.88 42.17
N SER A 57 -41.25 -11.86 41.96
CA SER A 57 -40.29 -11.12 42.80
C SER A 57 -40.06 -9.66 42.38
N HIS A 58 -40.15 -9.35 41.07
CA HIS A 58 -39.80 -8.04 40.52
C HIS A 58 -41.02 -7.17 40.18
N ILE A 59 -42.24 -7.69 40.25
CA ILE A 59 -43.44 -6.90 39.92
C ILE A 59 -43.62 -5.68 40.84
N GLN A 60 -43.10 -5.73 42.06
CA GLN A 60 -43.13 -4.61 43.02
C GLN A 60 -42.23 -3.44 42.64
N ASP A 61 -41.25 -3.67 41.76
CA ASP A 61 -40.29 -2.65 41.33
C ASP A 61 -40.94 -1.61 40.40
N PHE A 62 -42.12 -1.92 39.87
CA PHE A 62 -42.88 -1.06 38.97
C PHE A 62 -43.87 -0.15 39.72
N PRO A 63 -43.82 1.18 39.52
CA PRO A 63 -44.77 2.11 40.13
C PRO A 63 -46.25 1.76 39.88
N GLU A 64 -46.57 1.20 38.72
CA GLU A 64 -47.91 0.81 38.28
C GLU A 64 -48.52 -0.34 39.12
N ALA A 65 -47.65 -1.14 39.75
CA ALA A 65 -48.04 -2.22 40.65
C ALA A 65 -48.28 -1.74 42.10
N LYS A 66 -47.88 -0.51 42.44
CA LYS A 66 -48.05 0.04 43.80
C LYS A 66 -49.53 0.03 44.20
N GLY A 67 -49.82 -0.53 45.38
CA GLY A 67 -51.18 -0.68 45.90
C GLY A 67 -51.98 -1.84 45.31
N LYS A 68 -51.47 -2.55 44.29
CA LYS A 68 -52.08 -3.76 43.72
C LYS A 68 -51.44 -5.05 44.25
N ILE A 69 -50.21 -4.96 44.77
CA ILE A 69 -49.52 -6.09 45.42
C ILE A 69 -50.30 -6.53 46.66
N SER A 70 -50.72 -7.79 46.66
CA SER A 70 -51.50 -8.39 47.75
C SER A 70 -51.24 -9.90 47.82
N ASN A 71 -51.55 -10.52 48.97
CA ASN A 71 -51.50 -11.98 49.10
C ASN A 71 -52.35 -12.70 48.04
N LYS A 72 -53.43 -12.06 47.57
CA LYS A 72 -54.25 -12.59 46.49
C LYS A 72 -53.49 -12.65 45.17
N LEU A 73 -52.77 -11.58 44.81
CA LEU A 73 -51.95 -11.54 43.59
C LEU A 73 -50.81 -12.56 43.64
N LEU A 74 -50.10 -12.65 44.77
CA LEU A 74 -49.02 -13.62 44.95
C LEU A 74 -49.53 -15.07 44.83
N LYS A 75 -50.70 -15.38 45.43
CA LYS A 75 -51.34 -16.69 45.28
C LYS A 75 -51.73 -16.99 43.83
N GLN A 76 -52.08 -15.99 43.03
CA GLN A 76 -52.38 -16.20 41.60
C GLN A 76 -51.13 -16.61 40.80
N PHE A 77 -49.94 -16.10 41.13
CA PHE A 77 -48.70 -16.61 40.54
C PHE A 77 -48.48 -18.08 40.90
N ASP A 78 -48.66 -18.45 42.17
CA ASP A 78 -48.52 -19.84 42.63
C ASP A 78 -49.54 -20.79 41.95
N GLU A 79 -50.79 -20.34 41.78
CA GLU A 79 -51.84 -21.07 41.09
C GLU A 79 -51.53 -21.27 39.59
N VAL A 80 -50.95 -20.27 38.92
CA VAL A 80 -50.50 -20.39 37.52
C VAL A 80 -49.34 -21.40 37.40
N LEU A 81 -48.39 -21.35 38.33
CA LEU A 81 -47.25 -22.27 38.35
C LEU A 81 -47.70 -23.73 38.52
N ALA A 82 -48.60 -23.98 39.48
CA ALA A 82 -49.11 -25.30 39.82
C ALA A 82 -50.15 -25.87 38.83
N ALA A 83 -50.64 -25.09 37.87
CA ALA A 83 -51.68 -25.53 36.93
C ALA A 83 -51.20 -26.71 36.07
N ASN A 84 -52.04 -27.74 35.90
CA ASN A 84 -51.76 -28.86 34.99
C ASN A 84 -52.27 -28.55 33.56
N ILE A 85 -51.61 -27.58 32.92
CA ILE A 85 -51.87 -27.11 31.56
C ILE A 85 -50.54 -26.96 30.81
N SER A 86 -50.59 -26.82 29.48
CA SER A 86 -49.38 -26.62 28.67
C SER A 86 -48.62 -25.35 29.08
N HIS A 87 -47.30 -25.37 28.92
CA HIS A 87 -46.41 -24.23 29.19
C HIS A 87 -46.87 -22.95 28.49
N LYS A 88 -47.17 -23.06 27.19
CA LYS A 88 -47.70 -21.99 26.35
C LYS A 88 -48.96 -21.34 26.97
N ARG A 89 -49.82 -22.14 27.63
CA ARG A 89 -51.05 -21.66 28.29
C ARG A 89 -50.79 -21.08 29.68
N LYS A 90 -49.78 -21.55 30.40
CA LYS A 90 -49.32 -20.91 31.65
C LYS A 90 -48.83 -19.49 31.37
N ILE A 91 -48.06 -19.30 30.29
CA ILE A 91 -47.58 -17.98 29.87
C ILE A 91 -48.75 -17.05 29.49
N ASP A 92 -49.79 -17.53 28.78
CA ASP A 92 -51.00 -16.72 28.53
C ASP A 92 -51.62 -16.19 29.83
N LEU A 93 -51.72 -17.05 30.86
CA LEU A 93 -52.29 -16.67 32.15
C LEU A 93 -51.39 -15.69 32.91
N LEU A 94 -50.08 -15.90 32.86
CA LEU A 94 -49.09 -14.98 33.42
C LEU A 94 -49.20 -13.60 32.76
N TYR A 95 -49.18 -13.52 31.42
CA TYR A 95 -49.32 -12.25 30.70
C TYR A 95 -50.64 -11.57 31.00
N THR A 96 -51.74 -12.31 31.10
CA THR A 96 -53.05 -11.75 31.51
C THR A 96 -52.99 -11.17 32.93
N LEU A 97 -52.24 -11.80 33.84
CA LEU A 97 -52.05 -11.32 35.22
C LEU A 97 -51.19 -10.04 35.25
N LEU A 98 -50.11 -10.03 34.47
CA LEU A 98 -49.19 -8.89 34.35
C LEU A 98 -49.87 -7.69 33.69
N GLU A 99 -50.59 -7.88 32.59
CA GLU A 99 -51.31 -6.82 31.88
C GLU A 99 -52.36 -6.15 32.79
N LYS A 100 -53.10 -6.94 33.58
CA LYS A 100 -54.04 -6.39 34.59
C LYS A 100 -53.34 -5.56 35.67
N THR A 101 -52.11 -5.93 36.02
CA THR A 101 -51.38 -5.30 37.12
C THR A 101 -50.62 -4.06 36.65
N LEU A 102 -49.91 -4.16 35.52
CA LEU A 102 -49.01 -3.13 34.98
C LEU A 102 -49.68 -2.22 33.94
N GLY A 103 -50.82 -2.61 33.37
CA GLY A 103 -51.49 -1.84 32.31
C GLY A 103 -50.59 -1.68 31.09
N ASN A 104 -50.56 -0.47 30.50
CA ASN A 104 -49.77 -0.16 29.31
C ASN A 104 -48.26 -0.46 29.48
N LYS A 105 -47.75 -0.42 30.72
CA LYS A 105 -46.33 -0.69 30.98
C LYS A 105 -45.93 -2.11 30.60
N PHE A 106 -46.87 -3.06 30.64
CA PHE A 106 -46.62 -4.47 30.35
C PHE A 106 -45.89 -4.69 29.01
N GLU A 107 -46.36 -4.09 27.92
CA GLU A 107 -45.76 -4.31 26.59
C GLU A 107 -44.30 -3.84 26.49
N GLU A 108 -43.91 -2.83 27.27
CA GLU A 108 -42.53 -2.33 27.32
C GLU A 108 -41.60 -3.25 28.12
N VAL A 109 -42.12 -3.97 29.12
CA VAL A 109 -41.31 -4.71 30.10
C VAL A 109 -41.47 -6.21 30.03
N LYS A 110 -42.41 -6.74 29.25
CA LYS A 110 -42.77 -8.17 29.24
C LYS A 110 -41.59 -9.10 28.95
N LEU A 111 -40.58 -8.63 28.20
CA LEU A 111 -39.37 -9.38 27.85
C LEU A 111 -38.16 -9.10 28.77
N ASN A 112 -38.35 -8.40 29.90
CA ASN A 112 -37.25 -8.07 30.81
C ASN A 112 -36.54 -9.32 31.36
N PHE A 113 -37.30 -10.37 31.66
CA PHE A 113 -36.72 -11.64 32.10
C PHE A 113 -35.84 -12.24 31.00
N GLU A 114 -36.37 -12.36 29.80
CA GLU A 114 -35.73 -12.98 28.65
C GLU A 114 -34.49 -12.20 28.24
N LYS A 115 -34.54 -10.86 28.28
CA LYS A 115 -33.37 -10.00 28.05
C LYS A 115 -32.28 -10.25 29.09
N TYR A 116 -32.62 -10.27 30.37
CA TYR A 116 -31.64 -10.58 31.42
C TYR A 116 -31.10 -12.01 31.27
N PHE A 117 -31.98 -13.00 31.19
CA PHE A 117 -31.63 -14.41 31.30
C PHE A 117 -30.91 -14.98 30.07
N PHE A 118 -31.35 -14.63 28.85
CA PHE A 118 -30.78 -15.21 27.63
C PHE A 118 -29.63 -14.40 27.04
N LYS A 119 -29.52 -13.11 27.39
CA LYS A 119 -28.48 -12.22 26.84
C LYS A 119 -27.41 -11.85 27.85
N GLU A 120 -27.77 -11.54 29.10
CA GLU A 120 -26.83 -11.01 30.10
C GLU A 120 -26.21 -12.10 30.98
N VAL A 121 -26.95 -13.16 31.31
CA VAL A 121 -26.43 -14.28 32.11
C VAL A 121 -25.49 -15.15 31.26
N GLU A 122 -24.30 -15.43 31.79
CA GLU A 122 -23.35 -16.36 31.17
C GLU A 122 -23.80 -17.81 31.38
N PRO A 123 -23.71 -18.67 30.34
CA PRO A 123 -24.02 -20.09 30.47
C PRO A 123 -22.99 -20.82 31.34
N ASP A 124 -23.36 -21.99 31.88
CA ASP A 124 -22.46 -22.84 32.68
C ASP A 124 -21.21 -23.27 31.89
N TYR A 125 -21.37 -23.42 30.56
CA TYR A 125 -20.30 -23.72 29.63
C TYR A 125 -20.26 -22.69 28.50
N LEU A 126 -19.16 -21.94 28.42
CA LEU A 126 -18.95 -20.87 27.43
C LEU A 126 -18.90 -21.37 25.98
N GLU A 127 -18.60 -22.65 25.75
CA GLU A 127 -18.48 -23.23 24.41
C GLU A 127 -19.25 -24.55 24.29
N ASN A 128 -20.11 -24.62 23.27
CA ASN A 128 -20.87 -25.78 22.86
C ASN A 128 -20.14 -26.51 21.73
N LYS A 129 -19.64 -27.71 22.01
CA LYS A 129 -18.89 -28.50 21.03
C LYS A 129 -19.69 -28.79 19.75
N VAL A 130 -21.01 -28.95 19.82
CA VAL A 130 -21.84 -29.20 18.64
C VAL A 130 -21.87 -27.96 17.75
N ILE A 131 -22.12 -26.78 18.32
CA ILE A 131 -22.14 -25.51 17.57
C ILE A 131 -20.75 -25.20 17.01
N SER A 132 -19.70 -25.34 17.81
CA SER A 132 -18.30 -25.11 17.38
C SER A 132 -17.90 -25.97 16.18
N GLU A 133 -18.37 -27.22 16.09
CA GLU A 133 -18.10 -28.09 14.93
C GLU A 133 -18.94 -27.70 13.71
N LEU A 134 -20.23 -27.42 13.89
CA LEU A 134 -21.15 -27.11 12.78
C LEU A 134 -20.80 -25.80 12.06
N ILE A 135 -20.32 -24.80 12.80
CA ILE A 135 -19.91 -23.51 12.23
C ILE A 135 -18.78 -23.68 11.20
N LYS A 136 -17.92 -24.70 11.33
CA LYS A 136 -16.84 -24.96 10.37
C LYS A 136 -17.34 -25.28 8.95
N LEU A 137 -18.62 -25.63 8.80
CA LEU A 137 -19.28 -25.86 7.51
C LEU A 137 -20.01 -24.63 6.97
N ASN A 138 -20.02 -23.53 7.73
CA ASN A 138 -20.68 -22.26 7.40
C ASN A 138 -22.15 -22.41 6.91
N PRO A 139 -23.04 -23.07 7.69
CA PRO A 139 -24.43 -23.28 7.31
C PRO A 139 -25.28 -22.01 7.51
N ILE A 140 -26.50 -22.02 6.97
CA ILE A 140 -27.59 -21.17 7.45
C ILE A 140 -28.12 -21.80 8.74
N PHE A 141 -28.25 -21.03 9.81
CA PHE A 141 -28.83 -21.49 11.06
C PHE A 141 -30.29 -21.10 11.17
N GLY A 142 -31.14 -22.08 11.47
CA GLY A 142 -32.51 -21.85 11.93
C GLY A 142 -32.65 -22.31 13.37
N THR A 143 -33.41 -21.58 14.19
CA THR A 143 -33.66 -22.00 15.57
C THR A 143 -35.00 -21.50 16.09
N SER A 144 -35.59 -22.27 17.00
CA SER A 144 -36.71 -21.88 17.85
C SER A 144 -36.27 -21.43 19.25
N ASN A 145 -34.96 -21.40 19.52
CA ASN A 145 -34.39 -21.01 20.81
C ASN A 145 -34.35 -19.48 20.97
N TYR A 146 -34.41 -19.04 22.22
CA TYR A 146 -34.38 -17.62 22.61
C TYR A 146 -32.96 -17.12 22.97
N ASP A 147 -32.03 -18.04 23.22
CA ASP A 147 -30.63 -17.73 23.54
C ASP A 147 -29.83 -17.30 22.31
N PHE A 148 -28.71 -16.63 22.55
CA PHE A 148 -27.82 -16.08 21.51
C PHE A 148 -26.56 -16.93 21.35
N GLU A 149 -26.60 -18.23 21.69
CA GLU A 149 -25.38 -19.05 21.72
C GLU A 149 -24.81 -19.25 20.32
N ILE A 150 -25.64 -19.40 19.28
CA ILE A 150 -25.15 -19.54 17.90
C ILE A 150 -24.36 -18.29 17.49
N GLU A 151 -24.90 -17.10 17.74
CA GLU A 151 -24.26 -15.81 17.47
C GLU A 151 -22.97 -15.62 18.27
N LYS A 152 -22.96 -16.00 19.56
CA LYS A 152 -21.74 -15.94 20.39
C LYS A 152 -20.63 -16.79 19.77
N HIS A 153 -20.92 -17.98 19.28
CA HIS A 153 -19.93 -18.83 18.63
C HIS A 153 -19.51 -18.31 17.24
N LEU A 154 -20.46 -17.77 16.47
CA LEU A 154 -20.16 -17.13 15.18
C LEU A 154 -19.28 -15.89 15.35
N SER A 155 -19.51 -15.06 16.37
CA SER A 155 -18.70 -13.87 16.66
C SER A 155 -17.24 -14.19 16.99
N ARG A 156 -16.98 -15.40 17.48
CA ARG A 156 -15.63 -15.92 17.70
C ARG A 156 -15.00 -16.40 16.41
N SER A 157 -15.76 -16.89 15.44
CA SER A 157 -15.27 -17.57 14.24
C SER A 157 -15.53 -16.80 12.94
N LYS A 158 -16.04 -15.57 13.03
CA LYS A 158 -16.38 -14.71 11.89
C LYS A 158 -16.32 -13.25 12.30
N GLN A 159 -16.27 -12.35 11.32
CA GLN A 159 -16.51 -10.93 11.58
C GLN A 159 -18.01 -10.68 11.71
N LYS A 160 -18.39 -9.65 12.46
CA LYS A 160 -19.79 -9.25 12.65
C LYS A 160 -20.54 -8.97 11.33
N ARG A 161 -19.81 -8.51 10.30
CA ARG A 161 -20.36 -8.30 8.94
C ARG A 161 -20.48 -9.58 8.10
N ASP A 162 -20.02 -10.73 8.60
CA ASP A 162 -20.00 -12.02 7.89
C ASP A 162 -21.04 -13.03 8.43
N PHE A 163 -21.88 -12.61 9.38
CA PHE A 163 -23.15 -13.27 9.71
C PHE A 163 -24.25 -12.21 9.97
N ARG A 164 -25.53 -12.58 9.93
CA ARG A 164 -26.64 -11.72 10.38
C ARG A 164 -27.46 -12.47 11.40
N GLN A 165 -27.84 -11.78 12.46
CA GLN A 165 -28.91 -12.24 13.34
C GLN A 165 -30.23 -11.71 12.80
N ILE A 166 -31.18 -12.61 12.56
CA ILE A 166 -32.52 -12.31 12.10
C ILE A 166 -33.46 -12.68 13.24
N ASN A 167 -33.94 -11.67 13.95
CA ASN A 167 -34.55 -11.83 15.26
C ASN A 167 -35.96 -12.42 15.19
N ASN A 168 -36.64 -12.35 14.05
CA ASN A 168 -37.99 -12.87 13.84
C ASN A 168 -38.31 -12.99 12.34
N LEU A 169 -39.44 -13.60 12.01
CA LEU A 169 -39.88 -13.80 10.62
C LEU A 169 -40.16 -12.49 9.87
N GLN A 170 -40.62 -11.45 10.55
CA GLN A 170 -40.89 -10.18 9.90
C GLN A 170 -39.59 -9.51 9.43
N GLU A 171 -38.52 -9.62 10.23
CA GLU A 171 -37.18 -9.17 9.84
C GLU A 171 -36.66 -9.92 8.61
N PHE A 172 -36.89 -11.24 8.54
CA PHE A 172 -36.59 -12.03 7.33
C PHE A 172 -37.32 -11.49 6.09
N VAL A 173 -38.61 -11.18 6.19
CA VAL A 173 -39.38 -10.60 5.07
C VAL A 173 -38.87 -9.22 4.67
N ARG A 174 -38.51 -8.36 5.65
CA ARG A 174 -37.91 -7.04 5.38
C ARG A 174 -36.56 -7.14 4.65
N LEU A 175 -35.88 -8.28 4.74
CA LEU A 175 -34.64 -8.59 4.02
C LEU A 175 -34.87 -9.22 2.63
N ASN A 176 -36.05 -9.00 2.03
CA ASN A 176 -36.44 -9.55 0.72
C ASN A 176 -36.36 -11.08 0.66
N ASP A 177 -36.73 -11.75 1.75
CA ASP A 177 -36.78 -13.21 1.83
C ASP A 177 -35.42 -13.89 1.55
N SER A 178 -34.27 -13.23 1.81
CA SER A 178 -32.93 -13.78 1.54
C SER A 178 -32.23 -14.32 2.79
N LEU A 179 -31.70 -15.54 2.69
CA LEU A 179 -30.83 -16.17 3.70
C LEU A 179 -29.53 -16.59 3.04
N HIS A 180 -28.40 -16.29 3.69
CA HIS A 180 -27.06 -16.64 3.25
C HIS A 180 -26.34 -17.45 4.33
N SER A 181 -25.30 -18.17 3.92
CA SER A 181 -24.39 -18.88 4.83
C SER A 181 -23.94 -18.00 5.99
N GLY A 182 -24.08 -18.51 7.21
CA GLY A 182 -23.78 -17.83 8.47
C GLY A 182 -24.96 -17.09 9.09
N ASP A 183 -26.06 -16.82 8.37
CA ASP A 183 -27.23 -16.18 8.96
C ASP A 183 -27.87 -17.06 10.06
N VAL A 184 -28.43 -16.41 11.09
CA VAL A 184 -29.16 -17.06 12.18
C VAL A 184 -30.59 -16.54 12.21
N LEU A 185 -31.54 -17.41 11.87
CA LEU A 185 -32.97 -17.11 11.88
C LEU A 185 -33.63 -17.64 13.15
N HIS A 186 -34.06 -16.73 14.01
CA HIS A 186 -34.89 -17.05 15.18
C HIS A 186 -36.36 -17.05 14.80
N LEU A 187 -36.93 -18.24 14.60
CA LEU A 187 -38.34 -18.39 14.27
C LEU A 187 -39.23 -17.85 15.38
N HIS A 188 -38.86 -18.02 16.65
CA HIS A 188 -39.71 -17.65 17.79
C HIS A 188 -39.42 -16.26 18.37
N GLY A 189 -38.63 -15.42 17.70
CA GLY A 189 -38.27 -14.14 18.29
C GLY A 189 -37.06 -14.21 19.22
N THR A 190 -36.37 -13.08 19.38
CA THR A 190 -35.39 -12.86 20.44
C THR A 190 -35.81 -11.69 21.33
N SER A 191 -35.16 -11.52 22.47
CA SER A 191 -35.37 -10.37 23.36
C SER A 191 -34.87 -9.03 22.78
N ASP A 192 -34.11 -9.06 21.67
CA ASP A 192 -33.68 -7.87 20.93
C ASP A 192 -34.65 -7.48 19.80
N GLY A 193 -35.59 -8.37 19.45
CA GLY A 193 -36.61 -8.13 18.43
C GLY A 193 -37.84 -7.37 18.93
N GLU A 194 -38.81 -7.15 18.05
CA GLU A 194 -40.09 -6.51 18.42
C GLU A 194 -40.87 -7.43 19.38
N SER A 195 -41.26 -6.89 20.54
CA SER A 195 -41.79 -7.71 21.64
C SER A 195 -43.13 -8.39 21.30
N ASN A 196 -43.91 -7.81 20.40
CA ASN A 196 -45.14 -8.37 19.82
C ASN A 196 -44.90 -9.56 18.88
N LEU A 197 -43.67 -9.78 18.40
CA LEU A 197 -43.30 -10.89 17.52
C LEU A 197 -42.62 -12.04 18.27
N PHE A 198 -42.35 -11.89 19.56
CA PHE A 198 -41.82 -12.96 20.41
C PHE A 198 -42.86 -14.07 20.63
N VAL A 199 -42.48 -15.31 20.36
CA VAL A 199 -43.37 -16.48 20.37
C VAL A 199 -43.09 -17.32 21.61
N SER A 200 -43.90 -17.12 22.65
CA SER A 200 -43.77 -17.86 23.91
C SER A 200 -45.10 -18.41 24.44
N SER A 201 -46.22 -17.80 24.05
CA SER A 201 -47.56 -18.16 24.53
C SER A 201 -48.41 -18.86 23.46
N SER A 202 -49.53 -19.49 23.86
CA SER A 202 -50.42 -20.14 22.87
C SER A 202 -51.02 -19.14 21.90
N LYS A 203 -51.26 -17.90 22.35
CA LYS A 203 -51.72 -16.80 21.48
C LYS A 203 -50.69 -16.48 20.40
N ASP A 204 -49.40 -16.45 20.74
CA ASP A 204 -48.33 -16.11 19.81
C ASP A 204 -48.11 -17.20 18.74
N TYR A 205 -48.09 -18.47 19.13
CA TYR A 205 -48.01 -19.58 18.17
C TYR A 205 -49.19 -19.54 17.18
N SER A 206 -50.41 -19.31 17.67
CA SER A 206 -51.58 -19.18 16.79
C SER A 206 -51.48 -17.97 15.86
N ARG A 207 -50.86 -16.86 16.31
CA ARG A 207 -50.66 -15.68 15.45
C ARG A 207 -49.71 -16.04 14.31
N GLN A 208 -48.52 -16.52 14.64
CA GLN A 208 -47.44 -16.74 13.67
C GLN A 208 -47.75 -17.85 12.65
N TYR A 209 -48.28 -18.99 13.09
CA TYR A 209 -48.41 -20.17 12.23
C TYR A 209 -49.81 -20.36 11.63
N LEU A 210 -50.85 -19.73 12.18
CA LEU A 210 -52.24 -19.98 11.77
C LEU A 210 -52.98 -18.73 11.27
N ARG A 211 -52.99 -17.62 12.04
CA ARG A 211 -53.85 -16.45 11.77
C ARG A 211 -53.20 -15.42 10.85
N GLU A 212 -51.92 -15.10 11.07
CA GLU A 212 -51.14 -14.05 10.40
C GLU A 212 -49.95 -14.68 9.66
N LYS A 213 -50.22 -15.74 8.90
CA LYS A 213 -49.20 -16.61 8.27
C LYS A 213 -48.46 -16.01 7.07
N GLU A 214 -48.55 -14.70 6.83
CA GLU A 214 -47.93 -14.09 5.64
C GLU A 214 -46.41 -14.25 5.70
N ASP A 215 -45.77 -13.84 6.80
CA ASP A 215 -44.33 -13.97 6.99
C ASP A 215 -43.86 -15.42 7.02
N PHE A 216 -44.64 -16.31 7.65
CA PHE A 216 -44.35 -17.75 7.66
C PHE A 216 -44.49 -18.38 6.27
N GLY A 217 -45.48 -17.94 5.48
CA GLY A 217 -45.68 -18.35 4.10
C GLY A 217 -44.51 -17.94 3.20
N LYS A 218 -43.93 -16.76 3.42
CA LYS A 218 -42.69 -16.33 2.74
C LYS A 218 -41.52 -17.25 3.01
N LEU A 219 -41.36 -17.70 4.26
CA LEU A 219 -40.34 -18.68 4.58
C LEU A 219 -40.59 -20.03 3.86
N GLN A 220 -41.85 -20.49 3.80
CA GLN A 220 -42.20 -21.70 3.03
C GLN A 220 -41.90 -21.56 1.52
N GLU A 221 -42.18 -20.39 0.94
CA GLU A 221 -41.80 -20.06 -0.44
C GLU A 221 -40.28 -20.16 -0.61
N TRP A 222 -39.48 -19.61 0.31
CA TRP A 222 -38.03 -19.69 0.26
C TRP A 222 -37.51 -21.14 0.28
N PHE A 223 -38.00 -21.98 1.22
CA PHE A 223 -37.64 -23.40 1.28
C PHE A 223 -37.98 -24.14 -0.02
N THR A 224 -39.09 -23.78 -0.67
CA THR A 224 -39.53 -24.37 -1.94
C THR A 224 -38.61 -23.96 -3.09
N HIS A 225 -38.23 -22.69 -3.18
CA HIS A 225 -37.40 -22.18 -4.29
C HIS A 225 -35.92 -22.57 -4.14
N LYS A 226 -35.35 -22.44 -2.94
CA LYS A 226 -33.93 -22.71 -2.68
C LYS A 226 -33.66 -24.20 -2.41
N SER A 227 -34.65 -24.97 -1.98
CA SER A 227 -34.57 -26.41 -1.70
C SER A 227 -33.31 -26.81 -0.90
N PRO A 228 -33.09 -26.21 0.29
CA PRO A 228 -31.90 -26.47 1.08
C PRO A 228 -31.84 -27.93 1.55
N VAL A 229 -30.62 -28.40 1.85
CA VAL A 229 -30.43 -29.64 2.63
C VAL A 229 -30.47 -29.26 4.11
N VAL A 230 -31.41 -29.86 4.86
CA VAL A 230 -31.66 -29.49 6.25
C VAL A 230 -31.12 -30.56 7.21
N LEU A 231 -30.42 -30.14 8.27
CA LEU A 231 -29.99 -31.00 9.37
C LEU A 231 -30.60 -30.54 10.70
N PHE A 232 -31.48 -31.35 11.29
CA PHE A 232 -32.09 -31.11 12.60
C PHE A 232 -31.26 -31.70 13.74
N LEU A 233 -30.98 -30.89 14.76
CA LEU A 233 -30.15 -31.23 15.92
C LEU A 233 -30.77 -30.71 17.21
N GLY A 234 -30.86 -31.56 18.23
CA GLY A 234 -31.44 -31.18 19.53
C GLY A 234 -32.91 -30.77 19.49
N SER A 235 -33.61 -31.11 18.41
CA SER A 235 -35.06 -30.98 18.25
C SER A 235 -35.74 -32.34 18.44
N SER A 236 -36.90 -32.38 19.10
CA SER A 236 -37.70 -33.60 19.24
C SER A 236 -38.47 -33.97 17.95
N LEU A 237 -38.43 -33.10 16.92
CA LEU A 237 -39.26 -33.18 15.72
C LEU A 237 -40.79 -33.15 15.99
N GLU A 238 -41.20 -32.77 17.19
CA GLU A 238 -42.60 -32.71 17.62
C GLU A 238 -43.29 -31.37 17.27
N GLU A 239 -42.53 -30.38 16.79
CA GLU A 239 -43.06 -29.09 16.35
C GLU A 239 -43.54 -29.18 14.89
N ASP A 240 -44.76 -29.69 14.70
CA ASP A 240 -45.41 -29.86 13.40
C ASP A 240 -45.38 -28.57 12.55
N GLU A 241 -45.45 -27.40 13.18
CA GLU A 241 -45.35 -26.12 12.50
C GLU A 241 -44.00 -25.94 11.81
N ILE A 242 -42.89 -26.30 12.45
CA ILE A 242 -41.54 -26.20 11.86
C ILE A 242 -41.36 -27.26 10.78
N MET A 243 -41.85 -28.47 11.02
CA MET A 243 -41.79 -29.57 10.05
C MET A 243 -42.60 -29.28 8.77
N SER A 244 -43.57 -28.36 8.84
CA SER A 244 -44.35 -27.88 7.68
C SER A 244 -43.58 -26.93 6.74
N LEU A 245 -42.37 -26.48 7.11
CA LEU A 245 -41.49 -25.70 6.24
C LEU A 245 -40.90 -26.54 5.09
N LEU A 246 -40.81 -27.85 5.29
CA LEU A 246 -40.04 -28.75 4.42
C LEU A 246 -40.89 -29.17 3.20
N PRO A 247 -40.50 -28.82 1.96
CA PRO A 247 -41.21 -29.29 0.77
C PRO A 247 -40.96 -30.78 0.55
N GLN A 248 -41.87 -31.46 -0.16
CA GLN A 248 -41.75 -32.91 -0.44
C GLN A 248 -40.47 -33.29 -1.18
N SER A 249 -39.86 -32.37 -1.92
CA SER A 249 -38.60 -32.56 -2.65
C SER A 249 -37.34 -32.32 -1.81
N ALA A 250 -37.44 -31.77 -0.60
CA ALA A 250 -36.27 -31.42 0.20
C ALA A 250 -35.57 -32.65 0.76
N ILE A 251 -34.24 -32.62 0.82
CA ILE A 251 -33.44 -33.67 1.45
C ILE A 251 -33.18 -33.24 2.89
N ASN A 252 -33.76 -33.96 3.84
CA ASN A 252 -33.71 -33.59 5.26
C ASN A 252 -33.12 -34.71 6.10
N PHE A 253 -32.34 -34.35 7.11
CA PHE A 253 -31.71 -35.26 8.05
C PHE A 253 -31.98 -34.82 9.48
N ALA A 254 -32.07 -35.76 10.43
CA ALA A 254 -32.18 -35.48 11.85
C ALA A 254 -31.26 -36.37 12.69
N LEU A 255 -30.55 -35.79 13.66
CA LEU A 255 -29.76 -36.55 14.63
C LEU A 255 -30.57 -36.75 15.91
N MET A 256 -30.93 -38.01 16.21
CA MET A 256 -31.79 -38.33 17.36
C MET A 256 -31.12 -39.28 18.37
N LYS A 257 -31.47 -39.10 19.64
CA LYS A 257 -31.05 -39.96 20.75
C LYS A 257 -32.03 -41.13 20.87
N ALA A 258 -31.53 -42.35 20.85
CA ALA A 258 -32.34 -43.53 21.10
C ALA A 258 -32.70 -43.62 22.60
N ASN A 259 -33.94 -43.97 22.92
CA ASN A 259 -34.32 -44.26 24.29
C ASN A 259 -34.13 -45.75 24.61
N SER A 260 -33.84 -46.05 25.87
CA SER A 260 -33.56 -47.43 26.32
C SER A 260 -34.73 -48.40 26.14
N TRP A 261 -35.97 -47.89 26.05
CA TRP A 261 -37.18 -48.69 25.82
C TRP A 261 -37.50 -48.93 24.34
N GLU A 262 -36.84 -48.22 23.42
CA GLU A 262 -37.12 -48.32 21.98
C GLU A 262 -36.45 -49.55 21.36
N SER A 263 -37.21 -50.38 20.66
CA SER A 263 -36.66 -51.48 19.86
C SER A 263 -36.14 -51.00 18.50
N ASP A 264 -35.34 -51.82 17.81
CA ASP A 264 -34.91 -51.53 16.43
C ASP A 264 -36.11 -51.39 15.48
N GLU A 265 -37.15 -52.22 15.68
CA GLU A 265 -38.40 -52.17 14.91
C GLU A 265 -39.18 -50.86 15.14
N TYR A 266 -39.25 -50.38 16.39
CA TYR A 266 -39.88 -49.09 16.69
C TYR A 266 -39.13 -47.94 16.03
N ARG A 267 -37.79 -47.92 16.14
CA ARG A 267 -36.96 -46.91 15.47
C ARG A 267 -37.12 -46.96 13.96
N GLN A 268 -37.21 -48.14 13.36
CA GLN A 268 -37.46 -48.28 11.93
C GLN A 268 -38.84 -47.72 11.54
N LEU A 269 -39.89 -48.03 12.30
CA LEU A 269 -41.23 -47.48 12.07
C LEU A 269 -41.24 -45.94 12.19
N TYR A 270 -40.53 -45.41 13.20
CA TYR A 270 -40.38 -43.99 13.41
C TYR A 270 -39.66 -43.33 12.22
N ASN A 271 -38.52 -43.89 11.78
CA ASN A 271 -37.79 -43.45 10.60
C ASN A 271 -38.67 -43.47 9.33
N GLU A 272 -39.43 -44.56 9.09
CA GLU A 272 -40.33 -44.67 7.94
C GLU A 272 -41.45 -43.63 7.96
N SER A 273 -41.97 -43.29 9.14
CA SER A 273 -43.00 -42.25 9.30
C SER A 273 -42.49 -40.87 8.86
N PHE A 274 -41.34 -40.43 9.40
CA PHE A 274 -40.77 -39.12 9.05
C PHE A 274 -40.23 -39.06 7.62
N GLN A 275 -39.71 -40.18 7.11
CA GLN A 275 -39.30 -40.27 5.71
C GLN A 275 -40.50 -40.12 4.76
N ARG A 276 -41.68 -40.68 5.10
CA ARG A 276 -42.88 -40.57 4.26
C ARG A 276 -43.56 -39.20 4.37
N ASN A 277 -43.62 -38.63 5.57
CA ASN A 277 -44.40 -37.42 5.81
C ASN A 277 -43.64 -36.14 5.45
N ASN A 278 -42.31 -36.12 5.68
CA ASN A 278 -41.49 -34.90 5.61
C ASN A 278 -40.13 -35.13 4.93
N ASN A 279 -39.96 -36.26 4.22
CA ASN A 279 -38.72 -36.67 3.56
C ASN A 279 -37.47 -36.56 4.44
N THR A 280 -37.62 -36.88 5.74
CA THR A 280 -36.56 -36.72 6.74
C THR A 280 -35.96 -38.06 7.14
N SER A 281 -34.66 -38.22 6.90
CA SER A 281 -33.87 -39.38 7.28
C SER A 281 -33.25 -39.21 8.67
N ILE A 282 -33.56 -40.12 9.59
CA ILE A 282 -33.09 -40.05 10.98
C ILE A 282 -31.83 -40.89 11.17
N LEU A 283 -30.79 -40.28 11.72
CA LEU A 283 -29.55 -40.94 12.15
C LEU A 283 -29.48 -40.97 13.68
N TRP A 284 -29.58 -42.16 14.26
CA TRP A 284 -29.54 -42.35 15.70
C TRP A 284 -28.09 -42.31 16.21
N PHE A 285 -27.74 -41.33 17.05
CA PHE A 285 -26.33 -41.13 17.44
C PHE A 285 -25.90 -41.93 18.69
N GLY A 286 -26.85 -42.41 19.49
CA GLY A 286 -26.59 -43.16 20.71
C GLY A 286 -27.76 -43.10 21.67
N ASP A 287 -27.60 -43.71 22.84
CA ASP A 287 -28.57 -43.71 23.95
C ASP A 287 -28.27 -42.61 25.00
N ASN A 288 -27.16 -41.89 24.86
CA ASN A 288 -26.76 -40.76 25.70
C ASN A 288 -26.53 -39.51 24.85
N PHE A 289 -26.98 -38.35 25.35
CA PHE A 289 -26.78 -37.06 24.70
C PHE A 289 -25.30 -36.67 24.61
N GLU A 290 -24.47 -37.10 25.56
CA GLU A 290 -23.01 -36.86 25.56
C GLU A 290 -22.29 -37.45 24.34
N SER A 291 -22.91 -38.39 23.61
CA SER A 291 -22.37 -38.94 22.37
C SER A 291 -22.58 -38.04 21.15
N LEU A 292 -23.49 -37.06 21.22
CA LEU A 292 -23.82 -36.19 20.10
C LEU A 292 -22.61 -35.37 19.60
N PRO A 293 -21.81 -34.71 20.46
CA PRO A 293 -20.62 -33.98 20.01
C PRO A 293 -19.64 -34.83 19.20
N GLU A 294 -19.38 -36.07 19.62
CA GLU A 294 -18.45 -36.96 18.91
C GLU A 294 -19.01 -37.37 17.53
N VAL A 295 -20.32 -37.62 17.42
CA VAL A 295 -20.94 -37.95 16.14
C VAL A 295 -20.94 -36.76 15.20
N VAL A 296 -21.20 -35.55 15.69
CA VAL A 296 -21.15 -34.32 14.89
C VAL A 296 -19.73 -34.04 14.39
N ASP A 297 -18.71 -34.15 15.26
CA ASP A 297 -17.29 -34.03 14.87
C ASP A 297 -16.93 -35.02 13.74
N ASN A 298 -17.36 -36.28 13.85
CA ASN A 298 -17.14 -37.28 12.81
C ASN A 298 -17.82 -36.92 11.47
N ILE A 299 -19.04 -36.36 11.51
CA ILE A 299 -19.75 -35.90 10.30
C ILE A 299 -18.99 -34.73 9.67
N VAL A 300 -18.66 -33.71 10.47
CA VAL A 300 -17.97 -32.50 10.00
C VAL A 300 -16.62 -32.85 9.37
N LYS A 301 -15.81 -33.68 10.03
CA LYS A 301 -14.52 -34.17 9.47
C LYS A 301 -14.69 -34.91 8.15
N ALA A 302 -15.71 -35.76 8.05
CA ALA A 302 -15.98 -36.50 6.82
C ALA A 302 -16.41 -35.55 5.67
N VAL A 303 -17.24 -34.55 5.96
CA VAL A 303 -17.63 -33.50 5.01
C VAL A 303 -16.42 -32.68 4.58
N GLN A 304 -15.63 -32.17 5.52
CA GLN A 304 -14.44 -31.36 5.24
C GLN A 304 -13.41 -32.12 4.39
N LYS A 305 -13.29 -33.43 4.58
CA LYS A 305 -12.45 -34.29 3.74
C LYS A 305 -12.94 -34.35 2.28
N ILE A 306 -14.25 -34.42 2.04
CA ILE A 306 -14.82 -34.34 0.68
C ILE A 306 -14.58 -32.95 0.07
N LEU A 307 -14.77 -31.91 0.87
CA LEU A 307 -14.53 -30.52 0.48
C LEU A 307 -13.05 -30.18 0.28
N LYS A 308 -12.13 -31.05 0.73
CA LYS A 308 -10.68 -30.82 0.75
C LYS A 308 -10.31 -29.52 1.47
N VAL A 309 -10.93 -29.28 2.63
CA VAL A 309 -10.61 -28.12 3.47
C VAL A 309 -9.13 -28.17 3.86
N PRO A 310 -8.35 -27.10 3.63
CA PRO A 310 -6.93 -27.07 3.97
C PRO A 310 -6.68 -26.99 5.48
N ASP A 311 -5.56 -27.58 5.93
CA ASP A 311 -5.15 -27.63 7.35
C ASP A 311 -5.07 -26.24 8.01
N ASN A 312 -4.74 -25.18 7.27
CA ASN A 312 -4.63 -23.83 7.84
C ASN A 312 -5.98 -23.24 8.27
N ILE A 313 -7.09 -23.70 7.68
CA ILE A 313 -8.44 -23.32 8.11
C ILE A 313 -8.79 -24.08 9.40
N GLU A 314 -8.38 -25.34 9.52
CA GLU A 314 -8.56 -26.11 10.76
C GLU A 314 -7.78 -25.51 11.92
N ASP A 315 -6.49 -25.19 11.69
CA ASP A 315 -5.66 -24.51 12.67
C ASP A 315 -6.23 -23.14 13.08
N TRP A 316 -6.82 -22.43 12.12
CA TRP A 316 -7.49 -21.17 12.39
C TRP A 316 -8.67 -21.36 13.34
N ASN A 317 -9.53 -22.34 13.06
CA ASN A 317 -10.66 -22.66 13.94
C ASN A 317 -10.21 -22.98 15.37
N LEU A 318 -9.08 -23.68 15.53
CA LEU A 318 -8.48 -23.95 16.85
C LEU A 318 -8.00 -22.66 17.53
N LEU A 319 -7.40 -21.72 16.80
CA LEU A 319 -6.99 -20.41 17.32
C LEU A 319 -8.19 -19.49 17.65
N ARG A 320 -9.39 -19.85 17.21
CA ARG A 320 -10.65 -19.12 17.48
C ARG A 320 -11.54 -19.81 18.53
N SER A 321 -11.13 -20.97 19.04
CA SER A 321 -11.83 -21.67 20.11
C SER A 321 -11.25 -21.32 21.48
N VAL A 322 -12.13 -20.99 22.43
CA VAL A 322 -11.73 -20.70 23.82
C VAL A 322 -11.28 -21.96 24.56
N SER A 323 -11.78 -23.14 24.14
CA SER A 323 -11.45 -24.44 24.72
C SER A 323 -10.09 -25.00 24.27
N THR A 324 -9.45 -24.42 23.25
CA THR A 324 -8.13 -24.88 22.78
C THR A 324 -7.09 -24.79 23.91
N PRO A 325 -6.36 -25.86 24.25
CA PRO A 325 -5.31 -25.81 25.27
C PRO A 325 -4.22 -24.79 24.93
N ASP A 326 -3.73 -24.05 25.94
CA ASP A 326 -2.72 -22.99 25.75
C ASP A 326 -1.45 -23.53 25.02
N ASP A 327 -1.01 -24.76 25.30
CA ASP A 327 0.15 -25.36 24.60
C ASP A 327 -0.09 -25.56 23.10
N THR A 328 -1.29 -26.00 22.72
CA THR A 328 -1.68 -26.14 21.31
C THR A 328 -1.81 -24.76 20.67
N PHE A 329 -2.43 -23.81 21.37
CA PHE A 329 -2.60 -22.44 20.91
C PHE A 329 -1.26 -21.78 20.58
N LYS A 330 -0.27 -21.88 21.49
CA LYS A 330 1.08 -21.32 21.29
C LYS A 330 1.82 -21.97 20.12
N LYS A 331 1.72 -23.30 19.96
CA LYS A 331 2.30 -24.01 18.81
C LYS A 331 1.74 -23.52 17.48
N LEU A 332 0.43 -23.28 17.42
CA LEU A 332 -0.23 -22.74 16.22
C LEU A 332 0.15 -21.28 15.96
N LEU A 333 0.18 -20.43 16.99
CA LEU A 333 0.69 -19.06 16.85
C LEU A 333 2.14 -19.02 16.34
N GLU A 334 3.02 -19.89 16.86
CA GLU A 334 4.40 -20.00 16.39
C GLU A 334 4.46 -20.46 14.92
N LYS A 335 3.65 -21.47 14.54
CA LYS A 335 3.56 -21.98 13.16
C LYS A 335 3.23 -20.88 12.14
N TYR A 336 2.37 -19.93 12.50
CA TYR A 336 1.92 -18.86 11.61
C TYR A 336 2.55 -17.48 11.89
N SER A 337 3.57 -17.44 12.75
CA SER A 337 4.20 -16.20 13.23
C SER A 337 4.85 -15.32 12.14
N SER A 338 5.18 -15.90 10.99
CA SER A 338 5.72 -15.19 9.82
C SER A 338 4.66 -14.74 8.82
N ASP A 339 3.43 -15.25 8.91
CA ASP A 339 2.32 -14.83 8.05
C ASP A 339 1.56 -13.66 8.69
N ILE A 340 2.06 -12.46 8.43
CA ILE A 340 1.51 -11.18 8.95
C ILE A 340 0.00 -11.05 8.68
N LYS A 341 -0.48 -11.50 7.51
CA LYS A 341 -1.90 -11.40 7.16
C LYS A 341 -2.74 -12.36 7.99
N TYR A 342 -2.26 -13.59 8.20
CA TYR A 342 -2.93 -14.58 9.03
C TYR A 342 -2.91 -14.19 10.52
N LEU A 343 -1.79 -13.64 11.02
CA LEU A 343 -1.74 -13.05 12.37
C LEU A 343 -2.74 -11.90 12.53
N SER A 344 -2.80 -11.00 11.55
CA SER A 344 -3.77 -9.91 11.54
C SER A 344 -5.21 -10.40 11.60
N ASP A 345 -5.50 -11.55 10.98
CA ASP A 345 -6.79 -12.22 11.01
C ASP A 345 -7.13 -12.76 12.42
N ILE A 346 -6.16 -13.42 13.06
CA ILE A 346 -6.31 -13.94 14.44
C ILE A 346 -6.65 -12.83 15.42
N PHE A 347 -6.03 -11.65 15.29
CA PHE A 347 -6.26 -10.52 16.19
C PHE A 347 -7.63 -9.82 16.01
N GLN A 348 -8.39 -10.16 14.97
CA GLN A 348 -9.73 -9.59 14.75
C GLN A 348 -10.79 -10.38 15.51
N THR A 349 -11.04 -10.03 16.78
CA THR A 349 -12.13 -10.61 17.58
C THR A 349 -12.80 -9.55 18.44
N GLU A 350 -14.13 -9.66 18.57
CA GLU A 350 -14.93 -8.86 19.52
C GLU A 350 -15.19 -9.64 20.83
N ASP A 351 -14.97 -10.95 20.85
CA ASP A 351 -15.13 -11.77 22.04
C ASP A 351 -14.00 -11.50 23.04
N LYS A 352 -14.37 -10.94 24.21
CA LYS A 352 -13.44 -10.52 25.27
C LYS A 352 -12.66 -11.69 25.87
N VAL A 353 -13.25 -12.88 25.94
CA VAL A 353 -12.60 -14.07 26.54
C VAL A 353 -11.51 -14.57 25.59
N LEU A 354 -11.83 -14.69 24.30
CA LEU A 354 -10.87 -15.04 23.26
C LEU A 354 -9.77 -13.98 23.12
N ALA A 355 -10.14 -12.69 23.14
CA ALA A 355 -9.18 -11.58 23.10
C ALA A 355 -8.14 -11.68 24.22
N LYS A 356 -8.60 -11.91 25.46
CA LYS A 356 -7.71 -12.11 26.61
C LYS A 356 -6.81 -13.33 26.43
N LYS A 357 -7.35 -14.43 25.92
CA LYS A 357 -6.57 -15.65 25.63
C LYS A 357 -5.49 -15.41 24.58
N ILE A 358 -5.81 -14.69 23.49
CA ILE A 358 -4.85 -14.33 22.45
C ILE A 358 -3.74 -13.45 23.02
N LEU A 359 -4.09 -12.36 23.72
CA LEU A 359 -3.12 -11.44 24.30
C LEU A 359 -2.20 -12.11 25.33
N LYS A 360 -2.73 -13.02 26.16
CA LYS A 360 -1.92 -13.80 27.10
C LYS A 360 -0.93 -14.72 26.38
N ASN A 361 -1.40 -15.47 25.38
CA ASN A 361 -0.57 -16.48 24.72
C ASN A 361 0.47 -15.88 23.77
N VAL A 362 0.18 -14.73 23.13
CA VAL A 362 1.12 -14.10 22.18
C VAL A 362 2.40 -13.61 22.86
N LEU A 363 2.34 -13.23 24.14
CA LEU A 363 3.50 -12.80 24.94
C LEU A 363 4.55 -13.91 25.14
N ASP A 364 4.14 -15.18 25.05
CA ASP A 364 5.01 -16.34 25.27
C ASP A 364 5.59 -16.90 23.96
N VAL A 365 5.19 -16.36 22.80
CA VAL A 365 5.57 -16.83 21.47
C VAL A 365 6.54 -15.84 20.85
N SER A 366 7.84 -16.10 21.00
CA SER A 366 8.89 -15.10 20.73
C SER A 366 8.90 -14.54 19.31
N VAL A 367 8.59 -15.34 18.29
CA VAL A 367 8.60 -14.90 16.89
C VAL A 367 7.35 -14.07 16.60
N ALA A 368 6.17 -14.51 17.03
CA ALA A 368 4.93 -13.76 16.86
C ALA A 368 5.02 -12.40 17.58
N TYR A 369 5.57 -12.39 18.79
CA TYR A 369 5.76 -11.19 19.59
C TYR A 369 6.62 -10.13 18.89
N LYS A 370 7.68 -10.52 18.17
CA LYS A 370 8.62 -9.60 17.48
C LYS A 370 8.02 -8.83 16.30
N ASN A 371 6.88 -9.28 15.78
CA ASN A 371 6.27 -8.73 14.57
C ASN A 371 4.97 -7.95 14.85
N LEU A 372 4.66 -7.67 16.13
CA LEU A 372 3.40 -7.04 16.52
C LEU A 372 3.36 -5.53 16.20
N GLY A 373 4.50 -4.83 16.29
CA GLY A 373 4.56 -3.38 16.13
C GLY A 373 3.97 -2.84 14.83
N GLY A 374 4.01 -3.65 13.77
CA GLY A 374 3.48 -3.33 12.44
C GLY A 374 1.96 -3.55 12.25
N LEU A 375 1.29 -4.25 13.16
CA LEU A 375 -0.06 -4.81 12.96
C LEU A 375 -1.18 -3.95 13.57
N SER A 376 -1.98 -3.29 12.74
CA SER A 376 -3.09 -2.45 13.21
C SER A 376 -4.18 -3.22 13.97
N THR A 377 -4.49 -4.44 13.55
CA THR A 377 -5.47 -5.32 14.20
C THR A 377 -5.03 -5.74 15.60
N PHE A 378 -3.72 -5.94 15.82
CA PHE A 378 -3.16 -6.15 17.15
C PHE A 378 -3.38 -4.92 18.04
N TRP A 379 -3.06 -3.72 17.55
CA TRP A 379 -3.24 -2.49 18.33
C TRP A 379 -4.71 -2.25 18.70
N ASN A 380 -5.64 -2.53 17.78
CA ASN A 380 -7.08 -2.47 18.06
C ASN A 380 -7.50 -3.47 19.15
N LEU A 381 -7.04 -4.72 19.05
CA LEU A 381 -7.32 -5.76 20.04
C LEU A 381 -6.80 -5.37 21.42
N LEU A 382 -5.56 -4.88 21.49
CA LEU A 382 -4.92 -4.45 22.73
C LEU A 382 -5.65 -3.24 23.32
N ASN A 383 -5.93 -2.20 22.53
CA ASN A 383 -6.62 -0.99 23.00
C ASN A 383 -7.97 -1.29 23.66
N ASN A 384 -8.75 -2.19 23.05
CA ASN A 384 -10.08 -2.58 23.54
C ASN A 384 -10.05 -3.44 24.82
N ASN A 385 -8.90 -4.07 25.12
CA ASN A 385 -8.78 -5.04 26.22
C ASN A 385 -7.72 -4.65 27.26
N ILE A 386 -7.06 -3.50 27.11
CA ILE A 386 -5.93 -3.07 27.96
C ILE A 386 -6.31 -2.96 29.43
N GLY A 387 -7.55 -2.56 29.74
CA GLY A 387 -8.07 -2.45 31.11
C GLY A 387 -8.20 -3.79 31.83
N CYS A 388 -8.22 -4.91 31.09
CA CYS A 388 -8.37 -6.26 31.62
C CYS A 388 -7.04 -7.01 31.79
N LEU A 389 -5.92 -6.38 31.40
CA LEU A 389 -4.57 -6.97 31.47
C LEU A 389 -3.94 -6.76 32.84
N GLU A 390 -3.16 -7.75 33.27
CA GLU A 390 -2.34 -7.64 34.48
C GLU A 390 -1.17 -6.65 34.26
N SER A 391 -0.69 -6.02 35.33
CA SER A 391 0.36 -4.99 35.19
C SER A 391 1.64 -5.52 34.55
N ASN A 392 2.02 -6.77 34.81
CA ASN A 392 3.19 -7.40 34.18
C ASN A 392 3.01 -7.57 32.66
N ASP A 393 1.80 -7.87 32.19
CA ASP A 393 1.51 -8.01 30.76
C ASP A 393 1.54 -6.65 30.07
N LYS A 394 0.99 -5.62 30.72
CA LYS A 394 1.08 -4.21 30.26
C LYS A 394 2.53 -3.76 30.09
N LEU A 395 3.38 -4.08 31.08
CA LEU A 395 4.82 -3.80 31.02
C LEU A 395 5.48 -4.47 29.81
N LYS A 396 5.17 -5.76 29.58
CA LYS A 396 5.68 -6.47 28.41
C LYS A 396 5.24 -5.79 27.12
N PHE A 397 3.94 -5.53 26.94
CA PHE A 397 3.45 -4.85 25.73
C PHE A 397 4.06 -3.47 25.50
N PHE A 398 4.40 -2.73 26.57
CA PHE A 398 5.12 -1.47 26.43
C PHE A 398 6.52 -1.65 25.82
N GLU A 399 7.19 -2.78 26.05
CA GLU A 399 8.50 -3.07 25.44
C GLU A 399 8.47 -3.15 23.91
N ILE A 400 7.30 -3.31 23.30
CA ILE A 400 7.14 -3.24 21.84
C ILE A 400 7.59 -1.86 21.34
N PHE A 401 7.17 -0.78 22.02
CA PHE A 401 7.56 0.59 21.68
C PHE A 401 9.05 0.85 21.85
N GLN A 402 9.75 0.06 22.67
CA GLN A 402 11.18 0.20 22.93
C GLN A 402 12.04 -0.57 21.92
N LYS A 403 11.53 -1.65 21.34
CA LYS A 403 12.35 -2.65 20.64
C LYS A 403 11.93 -2.94 19.19
N GLN A 404 10.72 -2.53 18.78
CA GLN A 404 10.16 -2.90 17.47
C GLN A 404 9.87 -1.67 16.63
N LYS A 405 9.85 -1.86 15.30
CA LYS A 405 9.35 -0.85 14.38
C LYS A 405 7.84 -0.69 14.54
N ILE A 406 7.40 0.53 14.80
CA ILE A 406 6.01 0.87 15.09
C ILE A 406 5.32 1.49 13.87
N SER A 407 4.11 1.05 13.59
CA SER A 407 3.25 1.71 12.60
C SER A 407 2.61 2.97 13.18
N ILE A 408 3.30 4.11 13.05
CA ILE A 408 2.91 5.41 13.62
C ILE A 408 1.65 6.05 13.00
N HIS A 409 1.20 5.56 11.83
CA HIS A 409 0.06 6.13 11.11
C HIS A 409 -1.31 5.68 11.64
N TRP A 410 -1.36 4.79 12.62
CA TRP A 410 -2.61 4.33 13.20
C TRP A 410 -2.87 5.01 14.55
N ASP A 411 -3.99 5.72 14.65
CA ASP A 411 -4.38 6.45 15.87
C ASP A 411 -4.45 5.52 17.09
N THR A 412 -4.93 4.28 16.92
CA THR A 412 -5.02 3.30 18.00
C THR A 412 -3.67 2.89 18.57
N THR A 413 -2.60 2.92 17.76
CA THR A 413 -1.23 2.70 18.25
C THR A 413 -0.83 3.81 19.22
N PHE A 414 -1.17 5.06 18.91
CA PHE A 414 -0.92 6.21 19.79
C PHE A 414 -1.77 6.15 21.06
N GLU A 415 -3.06 5.80 20.96
CA GLU A 415 -3.92 5.65 22.15
C GLU A 415 -3.39 4.60 23.12
N VAL A 416 -2.86 3.47 22.60
CA VAL A 416 -2.21 2.45 23.43
C VAL A 416 -0.92 2.97 24.04
N TYR A 417 -0.09 3.67 23.25
CA TYR A 417 1.12 4.31 23.75
C TYR A 417 0.82 5.28 24.90
N GLU A 418 -0.18 6.15 24.76
CA GLU A 418 -0.59 7.12 25.77
C GLU A 418 -1.11 6.43 27.04
N LYS A 419 -1.98 5.41 26.89
CA LYS A 419 -2.50 4.65 28.03
C LYS A 419 -1.40 3.93 28.81
N LEU A 420 -0.48 3.26 28.11
CA LEU A 420 0.60 2.51 28.75
C LEU A 420 1.67 3.43 29.35
N SER A 421 1.99 4.55 28.69
CA SER A 421 2.98 5.51 29.20
C SER A 421 2.58 6.13 30.53
N ASN A 422 1.27 6.21 30.82
CA ASN A 422 0.72 6.71 32.07
C ASN A 422 0.60 5.65 33.18
N GLU A 423 0.98 4.38 32.92
CA GLU A 423 1.00 3.34 33.95
C GLU A 423 2.11 3.61 34.98
N LYS A 424 1.78 3.51 36.26
CA LYS A 424 2.69 3.81 37.39
C LYS A 424 4.02 3.04 37.36
N GLN A 425 4.08 1.93 36.65
CA GLN A 425 5.25 1.04 36.57
C GLN A 425 6.21 1.42 35.44
N ILE A 426 5.83 2.33 34.54
CA ILE A 426 6.70 2.83 33.48
C ILE A 426 7.60 3.92 34.06
N SER A 427 8.90 3.63 34.14
CA SER A 427 9.91 4.62 34.54
C SER A 427 10.17 5.62 33.42
N ARG A 428 10.70 6.79 33.78
CA ARG A 428 11.15 7.81 32.82
C ARG A 428 12.16 7.24 31.81
N GLU A 429 13.10 6.42 32.26
CA GLU A 429 14.09 5.75 31.41
C GLU A 429 13.44 4.87 30.33
N ARG A 430 12.42 4.09 30.70
CA ARG A 430 11.70 3.24 29.73
C ARG A 430 10.96 4.07 28.69
N LEU A 431 10.35 5.17 29.12
CA LEU A 431 9.65 6.10 28.24
C LEU A 431 10.61 6.78 27.26
N GLU A 432 11.79 7.18 27.72
CA GLU A 432 12.85 7.75 26.88
C GLU A 432 13.38 6.74 25.85
N GLU A 433 13.56 5.47 26.23
CA GLU A 433 13.93 4.39 25.30
C GLU A 433 12.85 4.16 24.23
N ALA A 434 11.58 4.17 24.62
CA ALA A 434 10.46 4.07 23.69
C ALA A 434 10.43 5.25 22.71
N ARG A 435 10.61 6.48 23.22
CA ARG A 435 10.65 7.68 22.37
C ARG A 435 11.79 7.63 21.37
N LYS A 436 12.98 7.22 21.80
CA LYS A 436 14.14 7.05 20.93
C LYS A 436 13.84 6.06 19.79
N ASN A 437 13.32 4.87 20.10
CA ASN A 437 13.01 3.87 19.08
C ASN A 437 11.88 4.32 18.14
N ILE A 438 10.79 4.88 18.67
CA ILE A 438 9.68 5.40 17.84
C ILE A 438 10.19 6.48 16.87
N SER A 439 11.06 7.38 17.34
CA SER A 439 11.59 8.53 16.58
C SER A 439 12.36 8.20 15.30
N GLU A 440 12.69 6.92 15.06
CA GLU A 440 13.29 6.45 13.81
C GLU A 440 12.33 6.51 12.60
N ALA A 441 11.02 6.63 12.82
CA ALA A 441 10.08 6.80 11.72
C ALA A 441 10.19 8.20 11.08
N GLN A 442 9.93 8.31 9.77
CA GLN A 442 10.18 9.56 9.05
C GLN A 442 9.01 10.57 9.17
N ASP A 443 7.77 10.11 9.00
CA ASP A 443 6.60 10.98 8.84
C ASP A 443 5.81 11.22 10.14
N PHE A 444 6.38 11.98 11.08
CA PHE A 444 5.71 12.25 12.38
C PHE A 444 4.64 13.33 12.34
N PHE A 445 4.88 14.42 11.59
CA PHE A 445 4.06 15.64 11.66
C PHE A 445 2.58 15.42 11.35
N ARG A 446 2.24 14.38 10.58
CA ARG A 446 0.86 14.05 10.20
C ARG A 446 0.21 12.97 11.08
N THR A 447 0.85 12.61 12.19
CA THR A 447 0.38 11.53 13.07
C THR A 447 0.10 12.06 14.48
N PRO A 448 -0.77 11.39 15.26
CA PRO A 448 -1.03 11.76 16.65
C PRO A 448 0.22 11.71 17.55
N PHE A 449 1.26 10.97 17.17
CA PHE A 449 2.53 10.93 17.90
C PHE A 449 3.22 12.29 17.99
N SER A 450 2.94 13.21 17.06
CA SER A 450 3.43 14.60 17.15
C SER A 450 2.92 15.38 18.37
N LYS A 451 1.92 14.87 19.09
CA LYS A 451 1.44 15.45 20.35
C LYS A 451 2.41 15.24 21.52
N ASP A 452 3.26 14.21 21.48
CA ASP A 452 4.33 14.05 22.47
C ASP A 452 5.52 14.93 22.07
N SER A 453 5.67 16.06 22.74
CA SER A 453 6.70 17.04 22.40
C SER A 453 8.13 16.51 22.61
N TYR A 454 8.35 15.63 23.59
CA TYR A 454 9.67 15.03 23.82
C TYR A 454 10.01 14.01 22.74
N LEU A 455 9.03 13.23 22.27
CA LEU A 455 9.20 12.36 21.11
C LEU A 455 9.59 13.17 19.86
N MET A 456 8.95 14.32 19.64
CA MET A 456 9.34 15.23 18.55
C MET A 456 10.78 15.75 18.70
N GLY A 457 11.27 15.95 19.94
CA GLY A 457 12.67 16.27 20.19
C GLY A 457 13.62 15.15 19.81
N TYR A 458 13.32 13.90 20.20
CA TYR A 458 14.08 12.72 19.76
C TYR A 458 14.06 12.56 18.25
N TRP A 459 12.91 12.79 17.60
CA TRP A 459 12.78 12.74 16.15
C TRP A 459 13.69 13.77 15.47
N LEU A 460 13.69 15.02 15.93
CA LEU A 460 14.56 16.06 15.37
C LEU A 460 16.04 15.67 15.49
N SER A 461 16.46 15.21 16.68
CA SER A 461 17.83 14.76 16.93
C SER A 461 18.23 13.59 16.04
N ASN A 462 17.34 12.61 15.86
CA ASN A 462 17.62 11.40 15.09
C ASN A 462 17.64 11.67 13.57
N HIS A 463 16.76 12.55 13.08
CA HIS A 463 16.72 12.95 11.67
C HIS A 463 17.99 13.68 11.26
N LEU A 464 18.54 14.53 12.13
CA LEU A 464 19.82 15.18 11.91
C LEU A 464 20.94 14.14 11.76
N GLN A 465 21.03 13.14 12.63
CA GLN A 465 22.09 12.13 12.58
C GLN A 465 22.08 11.26 11.31
N HIS A 466 20.91 11.04 10.70
CA HIS A 466 20.74 10.21 9.49
C HIS A 466 20.47 11.02 8.22
N TYR A 467 20.69 12.33 8.27
CA TYR A 467 20.36 13.23 7.19
C TYR A 467 21.16 12.92 5.92
N SER A 468 20.45 12.77 4.80
CA SER A 468 21.03 12.80 3.45
C SER A 468 20.55 14.06 2.74
N LYS A 469 21.40 14.70 1.92
CA LYS A 469 21.03 15.91 1.15
C LYS A 469 19.83 15.73 0.20
N TYR A 470 19.32 14.51 0.05
CA TYR A 470 18.21 14.16 -0.85
C TYR A 470 16.93 13.69 -0.14
N THR A 471 16.90 13.68 1.20
CA THR A 471 15.67 13.33 1.95
C THR A 471 14.73 14.54 2.05
N SER A 472 13.61 14.47 1.33
CA SER A 472 12.56 15.49 1.40
C SER A 472 11.72 15.31 2.68
N ILE A 473 11.59 16.38 3.48
CA ILE A 473 10.73 16.41 4.67
C ILE A 473 9.40 17.05 4.28
N PHE A 474 8.30 16.31 4.44
CA PHE A 474 6.95 16.83 4.23
C PHE A 474 6.46 17.65 5.43
N TYR A 475 7.02 18.86 5.58
CA TYR A 475 6.61 19.85 6.58
C TYR A 475 5.81 20.99 5.93
N ASP A 476 4.53 21.09 6.28
CA ASP A 476 3.56 22.08 5.78
C ASP A 476 3.34 23.26 6.75
N GLY A 477 4.26 23.49 7.68
CA GLY A 477 4.20 24.64 8.58
C GLY A 477 3.26 24.45 9.79
N GLN A 478 2.99 23.21 10.20
CA GLN A 478 2.12 22.95 11.36
C GLN A 478 2.75 23.47 12.66
N ASN A 479 1.87 23.96 13.54
CA ASN A 479 2.21 24.50 14.86
C ASN A 479 2.40 23.36 15.88
N ILE A 480 3.53 22.65 15.79
CA ILE A 480 3.82 21.46 16.60
C ILE A 480 4.86 21.78 17.67
N LYS A 481 4.55 21.45 18.93
CA LYS A 481 5.44 21.64 20.08
C LYS A 481 6.57 20.60 20.08
N ILE A 482 7.82 21.05 20.18
CA ILE A 482 9.03 20.22 20.22
C ILE A 482 9.77 20.51 21.52
N SER A 483 10.02 19.47 22.33
CA SER A 483 10.76 19.56 23.60
C SER A 483 12.09 18.80 23.49
N LEU A 484 13.20 19.51 23.62
CA LEU A 484 14.54 18.94 23.63
C LEU A 484 14.94 18.55 25.05
N SER A 485 15.52 17.36 25.21
CA SER A 485 16.21 16.98 26.44
C SER A 485 17.67 17.44 26.38
N LYS A 486 18.29 17.71 27.53
CA LYS A 486 19.70 18.19 27.57
C LYS A 486 20.70 17.29 26.83
N ASN A 487 20.47 15.98 26.81
CA ASN A 487 21.33 15.02 26.11
C ASN A 487 21.26 15.12 24.57
N MET A 488 20.26 15.82 24.00
CA MET A 488 20.14 16.01 22.54
C MET A 488 20.95 17.22 22.05
N LEU A 489 21.30 18.15 22.94
CA LEU A 489 21.93 19.41 22.56
C LEU A 489 23.28 19.21 21.88
N SER A 490 24.12 18.31 22.42
CA SER A 490 25.41 17.97 21.83
C SER A 490 25.26 17.39 20.44
N ASP A 491 24.33 16.45 20.28
CA ASP A 491 24.12 15.69 19.05
C ASP A 491 23.62 16.61 17.92
N ILE A 492 22.66 17.49 18.24
CA ILE A 492 22.14 18.49 17.31
C ILE A 492 23.24 19.50 16.93
N SER A 493 23.98 20.01 17.91
CA SER A 493 25.05 20.99 17.67
C SER A 493 26.18 20.41 16.82
N GLU A 494 26.62 19.19 17.12
CA GLU A 494 27.70 18.52 16.41
C GLU A 494 27.35 18.29 14.94
N PHE A 495 26.13 17.82 14.66
CA PHE A 495 25.72 17.56 13.28
C PHE A 495 25.61 18.85 12.46
N ILE A 496 24.91 19.85 12.98
CA ILE A 496 24.73 21.14 12.29
C ILE A 496 26.07 21.84 12.08
N SER A 497 27.01 21.73 13.03
CA SER A 497 28.33 22.35 12.91
C SER A 497 29.24 21.66 11.88
N LYS A 498 29.01 20.39 11.55
CA LYS A 498 29.79 19.63 10.54
C LYS A 498 29.34 19.87 9.11
N GLU A 499 28.14 20.41 8.89
CA GLU A 499 27.60 20.63 7.54
C GLU A 499 28.22 21.87 6.90
N SER A 500 29.41 21.67 6.31
CA SER A 500 30.19 22.74 5.66
C SER A 500 29.48 23.37 4.46
N SER A 501 28.48 22.72 3.86
CA SER A 501 27.80 23.28 2.69
C SER A 501 26.97 24.53 3.01
N PHE A 502 26.53 24.72 4.27
CA PHE A 502 25.79 25.93 4.64
C PHE A 502 26.68 27.16 4.84
N ARG A 503 28.01 27.00 4.93
CA ARG A 503 28.96 28.09 5.19
C ARG A 503 28.89 29.21 4.15
N TYR A 504 28.57 28.85 2.91
CA TYR A 504 28.58 29.78 1.78
C TYR A 504 27.18 30.13 1.27
N LEU A 505 26.17 29.35 1.64
CA LEU A 505 24.80 29.52 1.14
C LEU A 505 24.12 30.75 1.76
N SER A 506 23.28 31.39 0.95
CA SER A 506 22.39 32.44 1.44
C SER A 506 21.37 31.93 2.44
N PHE A 507 20.97 32.78 3.40
CA PHE A 507 19.98 32.38 4.40
C PHE A 507 18.69 31.85 3.74
N LYS A 508 18.26 32.48 2.64
CA LYS A 508 17.12 32.02 1.83
C LYS A 508 17.29 30.58 1.31
N LYS A 509 18.50 30.18 0.91
CA LYS A 509 18.79 28.79 0.52
C LYS A 509 18.88 27.87 1.74
N ILE A 510 19.40 28.35 2.87
CA ILE A 510 19.48 27.59 4.13
C ILE A 510 18.10 27.23 4.67
N VAL A 511 17.14 28.16 4.72
CA VAL A 511 15.76 27.86 5.20
C VAL A 511 14.90 27.05 4.21
N LEU A 512 15.41 26.75 3.01
CA LEU A 512 14.81 25.76 2.11
C LEU A 512 15.22 24.33 2.48
N ASP A 513 16.26 24.16 3.29
CA ASP A 513 16.61 22.87 3.88
C ASP A 513 15.48 22.40 4.81
N GLY A 514 15.05 21.15 4.66
CA GLY A 514 13.89 20.62 5.36
C GLY A 514 14.01 20.70 6.89
N ILE A 515 15.17 20.40 7.46
CA ILE A 515 15.35 20.37 8.92
C ILE A 515 15.52 21.79 9.45
N VAL A 516 16.33 22.61 8.79
CA VAL A 516 16.53 24.00 9.21
C VAL A 516 15.21 24.77 9.15
N LYS A 517 14.39 24.51 8.15
CA LYS A 517 13.02 25.05 8.04
C LYS A 517 12.15 24.66 9.24
N VAL A 518 12.21 23.43 9.73
CA VAL A 518 11.46 23.00 10.92
C VAL A 518 11.93 23.75 12.16
N ILE A 519 13.24 23.87 12.38
CA ILE A 519 13.83 24.57 13.53
C ILE A 519 13.43 26.05 13.50
N TYR A 520 13.67 26.73 12.38
CA TYR A 520 13.36 28.14 12.19
C TYR A 520 11.88 28.43 12.44
N ASN A 521 10.97 27.66 11.84
CA ASN A 521 9.53 27.86 12.05
C ASN A 521 9.08 27.50 13.48
N SER A 522 9.74 26.54 14.13
CA SER A 522 9.42 26.19 15.52
C SER A 522 9.82 27.30 16.50
N LEU A 523 10.93 27.99 16.24
CA LEU A 523 11.34 29.18 17.00
C LEU A 523 10.43 30.36 16.71
N LEU A 524 10.17 30.65 15.42
CA LEU A 524 9.29 31.75 14.99
C LEU A 524 7.89 31.67 15.61
N ASN A 525 7.35 30.46 15.79
CA ASN A 525 6.01 30.21 16.32
C ASN A 525 5.98 29.85 17.81
N ASN A 526 7.06 30.06 18.57
CA ASN A 526 7.15 29.77 20.01
C ASN A 526 6.85 28.31 20.42
N ASN A 527 7.31 27.35 19.60
CA ASN A 527 7.03 25.92 19.77
C ASN A 527 8.24 25.06 20.13
N LEU A 528 9.44 25.63 20.22
CA LEU A 528 10.65 24.89 20.60
C LEU A 528 10.98 25.11 22.09
N TYR A 529 11.16 24.02 22.84
CA TYR A 529 11.35 24.01 24.29
C TYR A 529 12.63 23.25 24.65
N LEU A 530 13.28 23.67 25.73
CA LEU A 530 14.32 22.89 26.41
C LEU A 530 13.73 22.37 27.72
N GLU A 531 13.58 21.05 27.83
CA GLU A 531 12.77 20.42 28.86
C GLU A 531 11.33 20.99 28.85
N GLU A 532 10.93 21.72 29.89
CA GLU A 532 9.61 22.35 30.02
C GLU A 532 9.61 23.85 29.67
N ASP A 533 10.78 24.48 29.55
CA ASP A 533 10.93 25.92 29.35
C ASP A 533 11.00 26.29 27.87
N PHE A 534 10.43 27.43 27.49
CA PHE A 534 10.54 27.92 26.11
C PHE A 534 12.01 28.23 25.79
N ILE A 535 12.50 27.74 24.65
CA ILE A 535 13.95 27.71 24.42
C ILE A 535 14.57 29.10 24.31
N LEU A 536 13.84 30.12 23.85
CA LEU A 536 14.40 31.48 23.75
C LEU A 536 14.56 32.14 25.12
N ASP A 537 13.76 31.78 26.13
CA ASP A 537 13.88 32.31 27.50
C ASP A 537 15.22 31.90 28.14
N ASN A 538 15.76 30.75 27.73
CA ASN A 538 17.05 30.25 28.19
C ASN A 538 17.77 29.45 27.10
N PHE A 539 18.19 30.15 26.04
CA PHE A 539 18.78 29.50 24.87
C PHE A 539 20.10 28.78 25.20
N PRO A 540 20.34 27.53 24.75
CA PRO A 540 21.55 26.78 25.11
C PRO A 540 22.84 27.42 24.61
N GLU A 541 23.88 27.45 25.47
CA GLU A 541 25.21 27.93 25.09
C GLU A 541 25.86 27.07 24.00
N GLU A 542 25.53 25.77 23.92
CA GLU A 542 26.00 24.92 22.82
C GLU A 542 25.48 25.40 21.46
N PHE A 543 24.20 25.82 21.39
CA PHE A 543 23.59 26.33 20.16
C PHE A 543 24.10 27.73 19.81
N LEU A 544 24.34 28.60 20.80
CA LEU A 544 24.91 29.93 20.55
C LEU A 544 26.29 29.89 19.91
N LYS A 545 27.03 28.78 20.04
CA LYS A 545 28.34 28.58 19.41
C LYS A 545 28.26 28.03 17.98
N THR A 546 27.07 27.65 17.52
CA THR A 546 26.85 27.07 16.20
C THR A 546 26.33 28.12 15.22
N ARG A 547 27.06 28.32 14.12
CA ARG A 547 26.79 29.38 13.14
C ARG A 547 25.36 29.38 12.58
N ILE A 548 24.76 28.21 12.31
CA ILE A 548 23.39 28.16 11.77
C ILE A 548 22.36 28.65 12.78
N PHE A 549 22.49 28.29 14.06
CA PHE A 549 21.62 28.84 15.10
C PHE A 549 21.83 30.34 15.29
N GLN A 550 23.07 30.83 15.20
CA GLN A 550 23.37 32.27 15.21
C GLN A 550 22.65 32.98 14.04
N ARG A 551 22.78 32.49 12.81
CA ARG A 551 22.11 33.04 11.61
C ARG A 551 20.59 33.03 11.75
N ILE A 552 20.01 31.95 12.31
CA ILE A 552 18.58 31.85 12.61
C ILE A 552 18.16 32.94 13.60
N LEU A 553 18.86 33.10 14.72
CA LEU A 553 18.54 34.10 15.75
C LEU A 553 18.69 35.54 15.22
N VAL A 554 19.76 35.82 14.47
CA VAL A 554 19.97 37.10 13.77
C VAL A 554 18.79 37.43 12.85
N ASN A 555 18.34 36.46 12.05
CA ASN A 555 17.21 36.68 11.15
C ASN A 555 15.87 36.85 11.90
N LEU A 556 15.65 36.08 12.97
CA LEU A 556 14.46 36.21 13.81
C LEU A 556 14.40 37.58 14.50
N ASP A 557 15.53 38.08 14.99
CA ASP A 557 15.65 39.38 15.63
C ASP A 557 15.37 40.52 14.65
N ASN A 558 15.98 40.50 13.46
CA ASN A 558 15.71 41.47 12.38
C ASN A 558 14.22 41.57 12.03
N GLN A 559 13.45 40.51 12.27
CA GLN A 559 12.01 40.46 11.99
C GLN A 559 11.13 40.83 13.20
N ASN A 560 11.48 40.38 14.41
CA ASN A 560 10.56 40.36 15.55
C ASN A 560 11.11 40.94 16.88
N ASN A 561 12.35 41.43 16.94
CA ASN A 561 13.07 41.85 18.15
C ASN A 561 13.11 40.78 19.26
N LEU A 562 14.28 40.20 19.53
CA LEU A 562 14.49 39.23 20.59
C LEU A 562 14.75 39.91 21.96
N ASP A 563 14.78 39.11 23.04
CA ASP A 563 15.08 39.60 24.39
C ASP A 563 16.52 40.12 24.52
N ASP A 564 16.68 41.25 25.23
CA ASP A 564 17.97 41.95 25.39
C ASP A 564 19.07 41.06 26.02
N GLU A 565 18.72 40.17 26.95
CA GLU A 565 19.67 39.25 27.58
C GLU A 565 20.17 38.20 26.58
N LEU A 566 19.26 37.66 25.75
CA LEU A 566 19.62 36.74 24.67
C LEU A 566 20.45 37.43 23.59
N ILE A 567 20.10 38.66 23.19
CA ILE A 567 20.86 39.45 22.21
C ILE A 567 22.29 39.67 22.70
N LYS A 568 22.46 40.05 23.97
CA LYS A 568 23.79 40.24 24.55
C LYS A 568 24.62 38.96 24.50
N ARG A 569 24.04 37.82 24.88
CA ARG A 569 24.70 36.51 24.82
C ARG A 569 25.01 36.07 23.38
N LEU A 570 24.14 36.41 22.42
CA LEU A 570 24.35 36.16 21.00
C LEU A 570 25.52 37.01 20.45
N ILE A 571 25.56 38.32 20.74
CA ILE A 571 26.67 39.21 20.39
C ILE A 571 28.00 38.72 20.98
N ASP A 572 27.99 38.20 22.20
CA ASP A 572 29.19 37.68 22.84
C ASP A 572 29.77 36.45 22.10
N ASN A 573 28.91 35.64 21.47
CA ASN A 573 29.27 34.41 20.76
C ASN A 573 29.43 34.56 19.22
N ILE A 574 28.92 35.62 18.60
CA ILE A 574 29.15 35.90 17.17
C ILE A 574 30.62 36.28 16.96
N ASP A 575 31.25 35.62 15.99
CA ASP A 575 32.55 36.05 15.48
C ASP A 575 32.35 37.12 14.41
N PHE A 576 32.39 38.39 14.83
CA PHE A 576 32.26 39.53 13.92
C PHE A 576 33.42 39.67 12.93
N SER A 577 34.50 38.89 13.08
CA SER A 577 35.56 38.82 12.08
C SER A 577 35.21 37.91 10.88
N ASP A 578 34.19 37.05 11.00
CA ASP A 578 33.71 36.21 9.90
C ASP A 578 32.87 37.01 8.88
N SER A 579 33.55 37.64 7.92
CA SER A 579 32.91 38.35 6.79
C SER A 579 31.93 37.50 5.96
N LEU A 580 31.97 36.17 6.11
CA LEU A 580 31.10 35.26 5.38
C LEU A 580 29.83 34.93 6.12
N PHE A 581 29.61 35.46 7.32
CA PHE A 581 28.50 35.07 8.19
C PHE A 581 27.18 34.96 7.41
N GLY A 582 26.90 35.96 6.57
CA GLY A 582 25.76 36.08 5.67
C GLY A 582 25.27 37.52 5.58
N ASP A 583 24.61 37.89 4.49
CA ASP A 583 24.12 39.26 4.26
C ASP A 583 23.18 39.76 5.37
N GLU A 584 22.46 38.85 6.05
CA GLU A 584 21.50 39.20 7.11
C GLU A 584 22.11 39.85 8.35
N LEU A 585 23.43 39.66 8.60
CA LEU A 585 24.10 40.26 9.76
C LEU A 585 24.25 41.77 9.64
N ASN A 586 24.31 42.30 8.40
CA ASN A 586 24.41 43.75 8.15
C ASN A 586 23.19 44.51 8.69
N GLU A 587 21.99 43.92 8.64
CA GLU A 587 20.78 44.51 9.23
C GLU A 587 20.79 44.44 10.76
N PHE A 588 21.19 43.30 11.31
CA PHE A 588 21.28 43.10 12.76
C PHE A 588 22.26 44.06 13.42
N ILE A 589 23.42 44.30 12.80
CA ILE A 589 24.40 45.28 13.28
C ILE A 589 23.82 46.69 13.28
N ARG A 590 23.05 47.07 12.25
CA ARG A 590 22.41 48.40 12.22
C ARG A 590 21.40 48.58 13.35
N ASN A 591 20.73 47.50 13.74
CA ASN A 591 19.73 47.52 14.81
C ASN A 591 20.37 47.55 16.21
N HIS A 592 21.53 46.91 16.40
CA HIS A 592 22.21 46.74 17.71
C HIS A 592 23.63 47.33 17.78
N GLU A 593 23.91 48.35 16.96
CA GLU A 593 25.22 48.99 16.88
C GLU A 593 25.73 49.50 18.24
N PRO A 594 24.90 50.14 19.10
CA PRO A 594 25.34 50.58 20.44
C PRO A 594 25.80 49.44 21.35
N GLU A 595 25.06 48.33 21.38
CA GLU A 595 25.31 47.16 22.21
C GLU A 595 26.62 46.48 21.80
N ILE A 596 26.85 46.32 20.50
CA ILE A 596 28.04 45.70 19.93
C ILE A 596 29.29 46.55 20.24
N LYS A 597 29.20 47.87 20.03
CA LYS A 597 30.31 48.79 20.30
C LYS A 597 30.63 48.91 21.78
N ASN A 598 29.61 48.92 22.65
CA ASN A 598 29.81 48.92 24.11
C ASN A 598 30.46 47.62 24.62
N GLY A 599 30.26 46.51 23.91
CA GLY A 599 30.96 45.23 24.14
C GLY A 599 32.41 45.20 23.65
N GLY A 600 32.89 46.25 23.00
CA GLY A 600 34.27 46.35 22.49
C GLY A 600 34.57 45.40 21.32
N LYS A 601 33.56 44.97 20.57
CA LYS A 601 33.71 44.09 19.39
C LYS A 601 34.06 44.92 18.16
N GLU A 602 35.02 44.47 17.37
CA GLU A 602 35.33 45.05 16.06
C GLU A 602 34.42 44.45 14.99
N ILE A 603 33.79 45.30 14.17
CA ILE A 603 32.83 44.94 13.13
C ILE A 603 33.50 45.13 11.77
N GLN A 604 33.25 44.21 10.82
CA GLN A 604 33.69 44.35 9.43
C GLN A 604 32.82 45.36 8.68
N ASP A 605 33.35 45.88 7.56
CA ASP A 605 32.63 46.86 6.75
C ASP A 605 31.35 46.28 6.11
N TYR A 606 31.38 44.98 5.75
CA TYR A 606 30.26 44.30 5.10
C TYR A 606 30.34 42.77 5.26
N TYR A 607 29.19 42.11 5.42
CA TYR A 607 29.04 40.65 5.50
C TYR A 607 28.30 40.11 4.27
N GLN A 608 28.70 38.96 3.71
CA GLN A 608 28.12 38.46 2.46
C GLN A 608 28.14 36.92 2.30
N ASP A 609 27.31 36.39 1.41
CA ASP A 609 27.29 34.98 1.01
C ASP A 609 28.40 34.63 -0.01
N ALA A 610 28.67 33.35 -0.26
CA ALA A 610 29.81 32.89 -1.07
C ALA A 610 29.50 31.63 -1.93
N ILE A 611 30.48 31.19 -2.73
CA ILE A 611 30.46 29.93 -3.50
C ILE A 611 31.22 28.82 -2.73
N GLY A 612 32.39 29.14 -2.17
CA GLY A 612 33.28 28.17 -1.53
C GLY A 612 34.61 28.76 -1.06
N GLU A 613 35.48 27.95 -0.44
CA GLU A 613 36.87 28.30 -0.10
C GLU A 613 37.87 27.66 -1.08
N LEU A 614 38.88 28.43 -1.47
CA LEU A 614 40.11 27.96 -2.15
C LEU A 614 41.34 28.25 -1.29
N GLU A 615 42.51 27.69 -1.64
CA GLU A 615 43.80 27.95 -0.96
C GLU A 615 44.16 29.45 -0.86
N GLY A 616 43.55 30.31 -1.68
CA GLY A 616 43.75 31.76 -1.68
C GLY A 616 42.71 32.58 -0.90
N GLY A 617 41.67 31.97 -0.34
CA GLY A 617 40.58 32.66 0.37
C GLY A 617 39.19 32.25 -0.11
N THR A 618 38.19 33.00 0.36
CA THR A 618 36.78 32.72 0.05
C THR A 618 36.37 33.32 -1.28
N VAL A 619 35.58 32.58 -2.04
CA VAL A 619 35.18 32.93 -3.39
C VAL A 619 33.70 33.30 -3.39
N HIS A 620 33.39 34.48 -3.91
CA HIS A 620 32.04 35.02 -4.01
C HIS A 620 31.54 34.92 -5.47
N GLU A 621 30.23 34.77 -5.66
CA GLU A 621 29.63 34.85 -6.99
C GLU A 621 29.51 36.33 -7.37
N GLN A 622 30.42 36.80 -8.22
CA GLN A 622 30.47 38.19 -8.66
C GLN A 622 30.60 38.24 -10.17
N SER A 623 30.08 39.30 -10.79
CA SER A 623 30.46 39.62 -12.16
C SER A 623 31.81 40.33 -12.15
N PHE A 624 32.61 40.18 -13.23
CA PHE A 624 33.83 40.97 -13.42
C PHE A 624 33.56 42.47 -13.45
N ILE A 625 32.32 42.87 -13.75
CA ILE A 625 31.95 44.27 -13.90
C ILE A 625 30.57 44.51 -13.27
N THR A 626 30.36 45.68 -12.68
CA THR A 626 29.06 46.07 -12.12
C THR A 626 28.24 46.95 -13.07
N ILE A 627 26.94 47.09 -12.79
CA ILE A 627 26.05 47.99 -13.54
C ILE A 627 26.51 49.44 -13.45
N GLU A 628 26.96 49.87 -12.27
CA GLU A 628 27.47 51.22 -12.03
C GLU A 628 28.72 51.47 -12.87
N GLN A 629 29.63 50.50 -12.92
CA GLN A 629 30.84 50.58 -13.74
C GLN A 629 30.53 50.66 -15.24
N ILE A 630 29.58 49.86 -15.76
CA ILE A 630 29.16 49.94 -17.17
C ILE A 630 28.56 51.32 -17.48
N SER A 631 27.81 51.89 -16.52
CA SER A 631 27.14 53.17 -16.70
C SER A 631 28.13 54.35 -16.66
N GLU A 632 29.07 54.34 -15.70
CA GLU A 632 29.97 55.46 -15.42
C GLU A 632 31.27 55.44 -16.26
N LEU A 633 31.76 54.26 -16.64
CA LEU A 633 33.02 54.12 -17.36
C LEU A 633 32.86 54.31 -18.87
N ASP A 634 33.97 54.67 -19.49
CA ASP A 634 34.12 54.69 -20.95
C ASP A 634 34.37 53.27 -21.47
N GLU A 635 34.14 53.08 -22.78
CA GLU A 635 34.20 51.76 -23.44
C GLU A 635 35.57 51.07 -23.28
N GLU A 636 36.65 51.86 -23.30
CA GLU A 636 38.02 51.37 -23.23
C GLU A 636 38.31 50.76 -21.84
N LYS A 637 37.82 51.39 -20.76
CA LYS A 637 37.93 50.85 -19.39
C LYS A 637 37.01 49.68 -19.12
N ILE A 638 35.79 49.69 -19.67
CA ILE A 638 34.87 48.54 -19.57
C ILE A 638 35.52 47.32 -20.21
N LEU A 639 36.07 47.49 -21.42
CA LEU A 639 36.82 46.46 -22.10
C LEU A 639 38.03 45.99 -21.28
N GLU A 640 38.82 46.92 -20.73
CA GLU A 640 39.97 46.59 -19.90
C GLU A 640 39.57 45.67 -18.73
N ILE A 641 38.45 45.95 -18.04
CA ILE A 641 37.92 45.12 -16.95
C ILE A 641 37.53 43.72 -17.45
N LEU A 642 36.80 43.63 -18.56
CA LEU A 642 36.36 42.35 -19.12
C LEU A 642 37.55 41.49 -19.59
N LEU A 643 38.62 42.12 -20.09
CA LEU A 643 39.83 41.45 -20.61
C LEU A 643 40.87 41.12 -19.52
N THR A 644 40.92 41.86 -18.43
CA THR A 644 41.88 41.62 -17.33
C THR A 644 41.50 40.44 -16.42
N SER A 645 40.39 39.77 -16.69
CA SER A 645 40.00 38.51 -16.06
C SER A 645 41.03 37.37 -16.28
N GLU A 646 41.96 37.52 -17.24
CA GLU A 646 43.12 36.64 -17.40
C GLU A 646 44.32 37.05 -16.51
N SER A 647 44.39 36.53 -15.29
CA SER A 647 45.70 36.38 -14.64
C SER A 647 46.41 35.15 -15.21
N LYS A 648 47.47 35.39 -15.98
CA LYS A 648 48.45 34.42 -16.52
C LYS A 648 48.60 33.16 -15.67
N GLY A 649 48.03 32.04 -16.11
CA GLY A 649 48.34 30.73 -15.54
C GLY A 649 47.30 29.64 -15.69
N PHE A 650 46.04 29.95 -15.98
CA PHE A 650 44.95 28.98 -16.00
C PHE A 650 44.25 28.97 -17.35
N SER A 651 44.10 27.79 -17.94
CA SER A 651 43.35 27.63 -19.19
C SER A 651 41.87 27.90 -18.91
N SER A 652 41.21 28.69 -19.77
CA SER A 652 39.87 29.27 -19.60
C SER A 652 38.70 28.28 -19.51
N ARG A 653 38.96 26.98 -19.40
CA ARG A 653 37.93 25.92 -19.33
C ARG A 653 38.10 24.95 -18.14
N GLU A 654 38.99 25.23 -17.17
CA GLU A 654 39.30 24.28 -16.07
C GLU A 654 38.92 24.75 -14.65
N SER A 655 38.55 26.01 -14.42
CA SER A 655 38.14 26.51 -13.08
C SER A 655 36.65 26.81 -13.01
N PHE A 656 35.91 25.97 -12.28
CA PHE A 656 34.49 26.14 -11.92
C PHE A 656 34.14 27.56 -11.46
N LEU A 657 35.07 28.28 -10.84
CA LEU A 657 34.84 29.62 -10.27
C LEU A 657 34.96 30.73 -11.30
N ILE A 658 35.92 30.62 -12.21
CA ILE A 658 36.02 31.52 -13.36
C ILE A 658 34.81 31.28 -14.26
N GLU A 659 34.38 30.03 -14.43
CA GLU A 659 33.16 29.70 -15.17
C GLU A 659 31.92 30.35 -14.53
N LYS A 660 31.76 30.29 -13.20
CA LYS A 660 30.65 30.95 -12.48
C LYS A 660 30.67 32.47 -12.63
N THR A 661 31.85 33.07 -12.55
CA THR A 661 32.05 34.52 -12.72
C THR A 661 31.80 34.95 -14.17
N ASN A 662 32.25 34.15 -15.16
CA ASN A 662 31.99 34.35 -16.58
C ASN A 662 30.49 34.20 -16.90
N GLN A 663 29.80 33.24 -16.28
CA GLN A 663 28.36 33.04 -16.40
C GLN A 663 27.60 34.24 -15.82
N ALA A 664 27.89 34.65 -14.59
CA ALA A 664 27.27 35.81 -13.96
C ALA A 664 27.49 37.10 -14.76
N THR A 665 28.69 37.26 -15.33
CA THR A 665 29.03 38.41 -16.21
C THR A 665 28.32 38.35 -17.55
N SER A 666 28.27 37.19 -18.20
CA SER A 666 27.55 37.02 -19.47
C SER A 666 26.05 37.28 -19.31
N GLU A 667 25.45 36.81 -18.20
CA GLU A 667 24.04 37.04 -17.90
C GLU A 667 23.75 38.51 -17.59
N LEU A 668 24.64 39.18 -16.85
CA LEU A 668 24.55 40.61 -16.63
C LEU A 668 24.57 41.39 -17.95
N ILE A 669 25.54 41.09 -18.82
CA ILE A 669 25.69 41.75 -20.12
C ILE A 669 24.49 41.49 -21.02
N ILE A 670 24.03 40.25 -21.16
CA ILE A 670 22.84 39.91 -21.96
C ILE A 670 21.59 40.63 -21.43
N ASN A 671 21.42 40.72 -20.11
CA ASN A 671 20.28 41.43 -19.51
C ASN A 671 20.35 42.94 -19.76
N ILE A 672 21.54 43.54 -19.82
CA ILE A 672 21.71 44.96 -20.15
C ILE A 672 21.49 45.19 -21.65
N LEU A 673 22.02 44.33 -22.52
CA LEU A 673 21.84 44.42 -23.98
C LEU A 673 20.35 44.42 -24.38
N ARG A 674 19.51 43.72 -23.62
CA ARG A 674 18.04 43.70 -23.83
C ARG A 674 17.30 44.97 -23.40
N GLN A 675 17.94 45.88 -22.67
CA GLN A 675 17.29 47.06 -22.11
C GLN A 675 17.29 48.29 -23.03
N GLU A 676 17.96 48.22 -24.20
CA GLU A 676 18.01 49.29 -25.22
C GLU A 676 18.28 50.69 -24.61
N ASN A 677 19.37 50.83 -23.87
CA ASN A 677 19.77 52.05 -23.18
C ASN A 677 21.22 52.43 -23.49
N GLU A 678 21.70 53.57 -22.98
CA GLU A 678 23.08 54.04 -23.24
C GLU A 678 24.15 53.01 -22.85
N SER A 679 23.90 52.24 -21.78
CA SER A 679 24.77 51.14 -21.35
C SER A 679 24.75 49.95 -22.32
N SER A 680 23.62 49.66 -22.99
CA SER A 680 23.57 48.64 -24.03
C SER A 680 24.32 49.06 -25.28
N GLU A 681 24.19 50.31 -25.74
CA GLU A 681 24.93 50.84 -26.91
C GLU A 681 26.45 50.77 -26.70
N LYS A 682 26.92 51.10 -25.49
CA LYS A 682 28.33 50.94 -25.12
C LYS A 682 28.79 49.48 -25.24
N LEU A 683 28.02 48.55 -24.68
CA LEU A 683 28.34 47.12 -24.71
C LEU A 683 28.30 46.54 -26.13
N GLU A 684 27.33 46.94 -26.97
CA GLU A 684 27.27 46.53 -28.38
C GLU A 684 28.50 46.96 -29.15
N LYS A 685 28.94 48.20 -28.96
CA LYS A 685 30.15 48.73 -29.59
C LYS A 685 31.41 47.99 -29.11
N ILE A 686 31.51 47.73 -27.81
CA ILE A 686 32.60 46.94 -27.23
C ILE A 686 32.64 45.52 -27.83
N ILE A 687 31.49 44.85 -27.94
CA ILE A 687 31.37 43.52 -28.55
C ILE A 687 31.75 43.55 -30.03
N CYS A 688 31.31 44.56 -30.79
CA CYS A 688 31.64 44.68 -32.21
C CYS A 688 33.14 44.97 -32.45
N ASP A 689 33.72 45.88 -31.68
CA ASP A 689 35.09 46.35 -31.89
C ASP A 689 36.14 45.39 -31.30
N ASN A 690 35.79 44.68 -30.21
CA ASN A 690 36.74 43.88 -29.42
C ASN A 690 36.29 42.45 -29.17
N GLY A 691 35.23 42.00 -29.84
CA GLY A 691 34.63 40.70 -29.57
C GLY A 691 35.56 39.52 -29.81
N GLN A 692 36.58 39.65 -30.68
CA GLN A 692 37.59 38.59 -30.88
C GLN A 692 38.26 38.18 -29.57
N ILE A 693 38.57 39.17 -28.71
CA ILE A 693 39.28 38.93 -27.45
C ILE A 693 38.27 38.54 -26.36
N LEU A 694 37.06 39.12 -26.36
CA LEU A 694 36.02 38.79 -25.37
C LEU A 694 35.49 37.35 -25.49
N MET A 695 35.53 36.78 -26.68
CA MET A 695 35.00 35.45 -26.94
C MET A 695 35.72 34.34 -26.17
N GLU A 696 36.99 34.52 -25.83
CA GLU A 696 37.78 33.53 -25.09
C GLU A 696 37.17 33.20 -23.71
N ASN A 697 36.50 34.18 -23.08
CA ASN A 697 35.93 34.07 -21.73
C ASN A 697 34.39 34.16 -21.70
N PHE A 698 33.78 34.76 -22.72
CA PHE A 698 32.34 35.05 -22.74
C PHE A 698 31.64 34.51 -24.00
N GLU A 699 32.02 33.32 -24.46
CA GLU A 699 31.47 32.64 -25.65
C GLU A 699 29.93 32.62 -25.68
N LYS A 700 29.30 32.45 -24.52
CA LYS A 700 27.84 32.43 -24.35
C LYS A 700 27.15 33.70 -24.89
N ILE A 701 27.76 34.88 -24.72
CA ILE A 701 27.18 36.14 -25.20
C ILE A 701 26.99 36.08 -26.72
N PHE A 702 28.03 35.65 -27.44
CA PHE A 702 28.03 35.58 -28.90
C PHE A 702 27.00 34.57 -29.40
N ILE A 703 26.93 33.38 -28.78
CA ILE A 703 25.98 32.34 -29.16
C ILE A 703 24.54 32.79 -28.91
N ASP A 704 24.24 33.36 -27.74
CA ASP A 704 22.90 33.82 -27.40
C ASP A 704 22.44 34.96 -28.33
N VAL A 705 23.35 35.88 -28.70
CA VAL A 705 23.05 36.95 -29.67
C VAL A 705 22.83 36.38 -31.08
N ILE A 706 23.68 35.47 -31.57
CA ILE A 706 23.53 34.85 -32.91
C ILE A 706 22.19 34.13 -33.04
N LEU A 707 21.74 33.47 -31.98
CA LEU A 707 20.54 32.62 -31.98
C LEU A 707 19.23 33.39 -31.76
N ASP A 708 19.25 34.49 -31.00
CA ASP A 708 18.08 35.28 -30.67
C ASP A 708 17.77 36.31 -31.77
N ASP A 709 16.68 36.05 -32.50
CA ASP A 709 16.27 36.88 -33.64
C ASP A 709 15.78 38.29 -33.24
N ASN A 710 15.64 38.57 -31.94
CA ASN A 710 15.25 39.89 -31.41
C ASN A 710 16.40 40.90 -31.35
N PHE A 711 17.66 40.45 -31.42
CA PHE A 711 18.80 41.36 -31.51
C PHE A 711 18.99 41.93 -32.92
N ASP A 712 19.60 43.11 -32.99
CA ASP A 712 19.88 43.81 -34.26
C ASP A 712 20.67 42.93 -35.26
N ILE A 713 20.37 43.09 -36.55
CA ILE A 713 20.95 42.25 -37.61
C ILE A 713 22.44 42.50 -37.81
N ASP A 714 22.92 43.72 -37.57
CA ASP A 714 24.33 44.07 -37.74
C ASP A 714 25.14 43.58 -36.54
N LEU A 715 24.62 43.69 -35.32
CA LEU A 715 25.22 43.06 -34.12
C LEU A 715 25.32 41.54 -34.29
N ARG A 716 24.26 40.88 -34.78
CA ARG A 716 24.27 39.43 -35.04
C ARG A 716 25.32 39.02 -36.07
N LYS A 717 25.44 39.75 -37.18
CA LYS A 717 26.48 39.47 -38.20
C LYS A 717 27.89 39.71 -37.66
N ALA A 718 28.08 40.73 -36.83
CA ALA A 718 29.36 41.00 -36.18
C ALA A 718 29.73 39.82 -35.25
N CYS A 719 28.82 39.42 -34.37
CA CYS A 719 28.99 38.26 -33.49
C CYS A 719 29.26 36.97 -34.28
N GLU A 720 28.52 36.69 -35.36
CA GLU A 720 28.73 35.50 -36.21
C GLU A 720 30.13 35.50 -36.84
N LYS A 721 30.58 36.64 -37.37
CA LYS A 721 31.92 36.78 -37.96
C LYS A 721 33.01 36.56 -36.91
N ILE A 722 32.89 37.21 -35.75
CA ILE A 722 33.83 37.08 -34.63
C ILE A 722 33.89 35.62 -34.16
N TYR A 723 32.73 34.98 -34.02
CA TYR A 723 32.62 33.58 -33.64
C TYR A 723 33.35 32.66 -34.63
N ILE A 724 33.15 32.90 -35.92
CA ILE A 724 33.80 32.12 -36.98
C ILE A 724 35.32 32.22 -36.94
N GLU A 725 35.86 33.43 -36.73
CA GLU A 725 37.29 33.69 -36.75
C GLU A 725 38.04 33.09 -35.55
N ASN A 726 37.37 32.92 -34.40
CA ASN A 726 37.98 32.50 -33.14
C ASN A 726 37.61 31.07 -32.68
N PHE A 727 36.88 30.31 -33.51
CA PHE A 727 36.43 28.96 -33.15
C PHE A 727 37.61 27.99 -32.93
N ASN A 728 37.62 27.28 -31.79
CA ASN A 728 38.66 26.29 -31.49
C ASN A 728 38.38 24.95 -32.18
N LEU A 729 39.10 24.67 -33.27
CA LEU A 729 38.96 23.41 -34.02
C LEU A 729 39.35 22.14 -33.25
N ASN A 730 39.89 22.23 -32.03
CA ASN A 730 40.31 21.07 -31.24
C ASN A 730 39.37 20.74 -30.06
N GLN A 731 38.29 21.48 -29.85
CA GLN A 731 37.34 21.28 -28.75
C GLN A 731 35.89 21.31 -29.27
N PHE A 732 34.95 20.74 -28.50
CA PHE A 732 33.52 20.80 -28.80
C PHE A 732 32.62 20.95 -27.56
N SER A 733 32.24 22.19 -27.23
CA SER A 733 31.51 22.54 -25.98
C SER A 733 30.01 22.21 -26.02
N TRP A 734 29.31 22.40 -24.90
CA TRP A 734 27.85 22.26 -24.85
C TRP A 734 27.15 23.40 -25.57
N GLU A 735 27.71 24.60 -25.47
CA GLU A 735 27.25 25.82 -26.11
C GLU A 735 27.41 25.71 -27.63
N GLU A 736 28.56 25.21 -28.10
CA GLU A 736 28.84 24.92 -29.51
C GLU A 736 27.85 23.89 -30.08
N ARG A 737 27.56 22.80 -29.33
CA ARG A 737 26.51 21.85 -29.70
C ARG A 737 25.15 22.54 -29.84
N ASN A 738 24.75 23.36 -28.87
CA ASN A 738 23.46 24.04 -28.87
C ASN A 738 23.33 24.97 -30.08
N LEU A 739 24.39 25.73 -30.41
CA LEU A 739 24.45 26.56 -31.61
C LEU A 739 24.14 25.77 -32.88
N PHE A 740 24.87 24.68 -33.14
CA PHE A 740 24.68 23.91 -34.36
C PHE A 740 23.34 23.17 -34.40
N LEU A 741 22.83 22.68 -33.26
CA LEU A 741 21.51 22.07 -33.20
C LEU A 741 20.40 23.07 -33.52
N GLU A 742 20.48 24.29 -33.00
CA GLU A 742 19.54 25.36 -33.31
C GLU A 742 19.60 25.74 -34.79
N LEU A 743 20.79 25.83 -35.39
CA LEU A 743 20.94 26.06 -36.84
C LEU A 743 20.33 24.92 -37.69
N ILE A 744 20.54 23.66 -37.29
CA ILE A 744 19.95 22.49 -37.96
C ILE A 744 18.43 22.53 -37.84
N ASN A 745 17.89 22.88 -36.67
CA ASN A 745 16.45 22.96 -36.41
C ASN A 745 15.79 24.09 -37.21
N LYS A 746 16.44 25.24 -37.32
CA LYS A 746 16.02 26.38 -38.15
C LYS A 746 16.30 26.17 -39.66
N GLU A 747 16.83 25.00 -40.04
CA GLU A 747 17.20 24.61 -41.41
C GLU A 747 18.11 25.62 -42.12
N LYS A 748 18.96 26.34 -41.36
CA LYS A 748 19.91 27.33 -41.86
C LYS A 748 21.20 26.67 -42.39
N PHE A 749 21.09 25.64 -43.24
CA PHE A 749 22.21 24.82 -43.71
C PHE A 749 23.25 25.58 -44.56
N ASP A 750 22.84 26.72 -45.13
CA ASP A 750 23.71 27.62 -45.89
C ASP A 750 24.47 28.63 -45.01
N SER A 751 24.29 28.59 -43.67
CA SER A 751 25.08 29.42 -42.75
C SER A 751 26.57 29.12 -42.90
N GLN A 752 27.38 30.17 -42.87
CA GLN A 752 28.84 30.07 -42.94
C GLN A 752 29.43 29.30 -41.75
N LEU A 753 28.70 29.21 -40.63
CA LEU A 753 29.11 28.44 -39.45
C LEU A 753 29.29 26.94 -39.77
N PHE A 754 28.55 26.38 -40.73
CA PHE A 754 28.73 24.97 -41.12
C PHE A 754 30.10 24.71 -41.78
N GLU A 755 30.74 25.71 -42.39
CA GLU A 755 32.09 25.55 -42.94
C GLU A 755 33.14 25.27 -41.87
N ILE A 756 32.88 25.68 -40.62
CA ILE A 756 33.73 25.39 -39.46
C ILE A 756 33.48 23.98 -38.96
N LEU A 757 32.21 23.56 -38.92
CA LEU A 757 31.83 22.22 -38.47
C LEU A 757 32.65 21.13 -39.19
N TRP A 758 32.92 21.30 -40.50
CA TRP A 758 33.72 20.38 -41.30
C TRP A 758 35.23 20.39 -41.02
N LYS A 759 35.75 21.48 -40.42
CA LYS A 759 37.18 21.68 -40.16
C LYS A 759 37.61 21.21 -38.77
N ILE A 760 36.67 20.84 -37.91
CA ILE A 760 36.94 20.35 -36.56
C ILE A 760 37.86 19.12 -36.62
N LYS A 761 38.93 19.14 -35.83
CA LYS A 761 39.89 18.04 -35.71
C LYS A 761 39.33 16.98 -34.78
N VAL A 762 38.46 16.14 -35.32
CA VAL A 762 37.68 15.13 -34.56
C VAL A 762 38.51 14.29 -33.58
N ASN A 763 39.75 13.93 -33.93
CA ASN A 763 40.63 13.11 -33.08
C ASN A 763 41.33 13.88 -31.94
N LYS A 764 41.06 15.18 -31.80
CA LYS A 764 41.54 16.00 -30.68
C LYS A 764 40.46 16.24 -29.61
N LEU A 765 39.21 15.90 -29.90
CA LEU A 765 38.07 16.09 -29.00
C LEU A 765 38.13 15.13 -27.80
N LYS A 766 37.73 15.58 -26.61
CA LYS A 766 37.68 14.71 -25.42
C LYS A 766 36.62 13.61 -25.60
N ASN A 767 37.03 12.37 -25.35
CA ASN A 767 36.22 11.15 -25.48
C ASN A 767 35.89 10.50 -24.12
N ILE A 768 36.38 11.06 -23.01
CA ILE A 768 36.08 10.65 -21.64
C ILE A 768 35.14 11.67 -20.98
N PHE A 769 34.23 11.19 -20.12
CA PHE A 769 33.22 12.01 -19.47
C PHE A 769 33.80 12.89 -18.34
N SER A 770 34.67 12.33 -17.51
CA SER A 770 35.33 13.03 -16.40
C SER A 770 36.71 12.44 -16.14
N GLU A 771 37.62 13.22 -15.54
CA GLU A 771 38.96 12.73 -15.16
C GLU A 771 38.90 11.58 -14.15
N ASP A 772 37.85 11.54 -13.32
CA ASP A 772 37.59 10.47 -12.36
C ASP A 772 37.11 9.15 -13.01
N LYS A 773 36.68 9.17 -14.27
CA LYS A 773 36.28 7.98 -15.06
C LYS A 773 37.04 7.97 -16.38
N PRO A 774 38.34 7.63 -16.34
CA PRO A 774 39.26 7.83 -17.47
C PRO A 774 39.10 6.79 -18.59
N GLU A 775 38.23 5.79 -18.44
CA GLU A 775 38.06 4.71 -19.41
C GLU A 775 36.80 4.90 -20.26
N VAL A 776 36.94 4.67 -21.57
CA VAL A 776 35.82 4.63 -22.51
C VAL A 776 35.14 3.25 -22.41
N PRO A 777 33.82 3.17 -22.16
CA PRO A 777 33.10 1.90 -22.13
C PRO A 777 33.22 1.15 -23.46
N GLU A 778 33.46 -0.16 -23.41
CA GLU A 778 33.49 -1.01 -24.61
C GLU A 778 32.15 -1.00 -25.36
N VAL A 779 31.04 -0.80 -24.63
CA VAL A 779 29.70 -0.67 -25.20
C VAL A 779 29.15 0.71 -24.84
N ILE A 780 28.86 1.51 -25.86
CA ILE A 780 28.46 2.91 -25.69
C ILE A 780 26.96 3.00 -25.45
N GLU A 781 26.58 3.58 -24.32
CA GLU A 781 25.23 4.04 -24.05
C GLU A 781 25.01 5.43 -24.66
N ILE A 782 23.78 5.75 -25.07
CA ILE A 782 23.47 7.05 -25.70
C ILE A 782 23.82 8.21 -24.76
N ASN A 783 23.50 8.10 -23.47
CA ASN A 783 23.78 9.16 -22.51
C ASN A 783 25.28 9.40 -22.33
N TYR A 784 26.10 8.33 -22.33
CA TYR A 784 27.55 8.48 -22.32
C TYR A 784 28.04 9.14 -23.61
N PHE A 785 27.55 8.68 -24.77
CA PHE A 785 27.91 9.22 -26.08
C PHE A 785 27.70 10.74 -26.13
N ILE A 786 26.49 11.22 -25.86
CA ILE A 786 26.17 12.65 -25.95
C ILE A 786 26.81 13.51 -24.86
N SER A 787 27.43 12.91 -23.84
CA SER A 787 28.04 13.64 -22.73
C SER A 787 29.54 13.92 -22.90
N THR A 788 30.19 13.33 -23.91
CA THR A 788 31.59 13.63 -24.26
C THR A 788 31.67 14.66 -25.39
N GLU A 789 32.79 15.39 -25.52
CA GLU A 789 32.97 16.36 -26.61
C GLU A 789 32.88 15.67 -27.99
N LEU A 790 33.57 14.53 -28.11
CA LEU A 790 33.57 13.73 -29.34
C LEU A 790 32.15 13.28 -29.71
N GLY A 791 31.39 12.72 -28.77
CA GLY A 791 30.05 12.24 -29.09
C GLY A 791 29.03 13.36 -29.28
N ARG A 792 29.17 14.52 -28.63
CA ARG A 792 28.36 15.72 -28.94
C ARG A 792 28.57 16.17 -30.39
N TYR A 793 29.82 16.20 -30.84
CA TYR A 793 30.13 16.56 -32.22
C TYR A 793 29.54 15.53 -33.20
N LEU A 794 29.76 14.23 -32.96
CA LEU A 794 29.23 13.17 -33.82
C LEU A 794 27.70 13.11 -33.82
N ASP A 795 27.02 13.35 -32.70
CA ASP A 795 25.55 13.50 -32.62
C ASP A 795 25.06 14.65 -33.49
N THR A 796 25.77 15.78 -33.49
CA THR A 796 25.47 16.93 -34.34
C THR A 796 25.56 16.55 -35.82
N LEU A 797 26.59 15.80 -36.21
CA LEU A 797 26.73 15.29 -37.58
C LEU A 797 25.63 14.27 -37.95
N ILE A 798 25.27 13.35 -37.05
CA ILE A 798 24.18 12.39 -37.27
C ILE A 798 22.86 13.14 -37.55
N ARG A 799 22.54 14.15 -36.73
CA ARG A 799 21.32 14.96 -36.90
C ARG A 799 21.34 15.77 -38.19
N LEU A 800 22.50 16.32 -38.57
CA LEU A 800 22.67 17.01 -39.84
C LEU A 800 22.49 16.05 -41.02
N ASN A 801 23.06 14.85 -40.98
CA ASN A 801 22.91 13.83 -42.04
C ASN A 801 21.43 13.47 -42.27
N ARG A 802 20.62 13.41 -41.21
CA ARG A 802 19.17 13.14 -41.32
C ARG A 802 18.41 14.28 -41.99
N LYS A 803 18.85 15.52 -41.80
CA LYS A 803 18.20 16.73 -42.33
C LYS A 803 18.68 17.11 -43.73
N ASP A 804 19.96 16.90 -44.05
CA ASP A 804 20.55 17.13 -45.38
C ASP A 804 21.42 15.94 -45.82
N LYS A 805 20.77 14.99 -46.51
CA LYS A 805 21.44 13.79 -47.05
C LYS A 805 22.56 14.11 -48.04
N LYS A 806 22.63 15.31 -48.62
CA LYS A 806 23.73 15.69 -49.54
C LYS A 806 25.08 15.70 -48.84
N LYS A 807 25.10 15.91 -47.51
CA LYS A 807 26.33 15.96 -46.70
C LYS A 807 26.81 14.58 -46.25
N HIS A 808 26.09 13.51 -46.58
CA HIS A 808 26.37 12.15 -46.11
C HIS A 808 27.81 11.69 -46.36
N VAL A 809 28.32 11.88 -47.59
CA VAL A 809 29.69 11.46 -47.95
C VAL A 809 30.74 12.17 -47.10
N THR A 810 30.58 13.47 -46.86
CA THR A 810 31.48 14.26 -46.02
C THR A 810 31.45 13.76 -44.57
N ILE A 811 30.25 13.55 -44.02
CA ILE A 811 30.05 13.07 -42.65
C ILE A 811 30.62 11.66 -42.46
N LYS A 812 30.44 10.77 -43.46
CA LYS A 812 31.03 9.42 -43.47
C LYS A 812 32.55 9.48 -43.42
N ASN A 813 33.18 10.30 -44.26
CA ASN A 813 34.64 10.43 -44.28
C ASN A 813 35.20 10.94 -42.93
N ILE A 814 34.50 11.87 -42.28
CA ILE A 814 34.87 12.33 -40.92
C ILE A 814 34.76 11.17 -39.93
N THR A 815 33.66 10.43 -39.98
CA THR A 815 33.40 9.28 -39.09
C THR A 815 34.45 8.18 -39.25
N ASP A 816 34.78 7.81 -40.49
CA ASP A 816 35.79 6.78 -40.80
C ASP A 816 37.20 7.19 -40.33
N SER A 817 37.45 8.49 -40.13
CA SER A 817 38.71 9.01 -39.61
C SER A 817 38.84 9.01 -38.08
N VAL A 818 37.78 8.70 -37.33
CA VAL A 818 37.75 8.71 -35.86
C VAL A 818 38.59 7.57 -35.29
N TYR A 819 39.54 7.86 -34.39
CA TYR A 819 40.42 6.84 -33.78
C TYR A 819 39.71 5.98 -32.74
N GLN A 820 38.82 6.56 -31.93
CA GLN A 820 38.09 5.83 -30.90
C GLN A 820 37.07 4.88 -31.54
N THR A 821 37.34 3.58 -31.44
CA THR A 821 36.59 2.54 -32.18
C THR A 821 35.11 2.52 -31.80
N GLU A 822 34.76 2.65 -30.53
CA GLU A 822 33.39 2.52 -30.05
C GLU A 822 32.50 3.68 -30.52
N PHE A 823 33.05 4.91 -30.54
CA PHE A 823 32.38 6.10 -31.09
C PHE A 823 32.25 6.02 -32.62
N ARG A 824 33.27 5.51 -33.30
CA ARG A 824 33.25 5.28 -34.75
C ARG A 824 32.17 4.25 -35.11
N GLU A 825 32.17 3.09 -34.47
CA GLU A 825 31.18 2.01 -34.71
C GLU A 825 29.75 2.49 -34.44
N PHE A 826 29.51 3.19 -33.33
CA PHE A 826 28.20 3.76 -33.02
C PHE A 826 27.74 4.74 -34.10
N THR A 827 28.62 5.66 -34.52
CA THR A 827 28.29 6.66 -35.53
C THR A 827 28.09 6.03 -36.91
N GLN A 828 28.92 5.07 -37.31
CA GLN A 828 28.76 4.32 -38.56
C GLN A 828 27.39 3.62 -38.61
N GLY A 829 26.96 2.99 -37.52
CA GLY A 829 25.61 2.44 -37.41
C GLY A 829 24.52 3.51 -37.56
N ALA A 830 24.68 4.66 -36.92
CA ALA A 830 23.70 5.75 -36.96
C ALA A 830 23.63 6.49 -38.31
N LEU A 831 24.66 6.37 -39.15
CA LEU A 831 24.66 6.96 -40.49
C LEU A 831 23.99 6.07 -41.54
N SER A 832 23.65 4.83 -41.20
CA SER A 832 22.97 3.91 -42.12
C SER A 832 21.67 4.49 -42.65
N ASP A 833 21.41 4.22 -43.93
CA ASP A 833 20.22 4.68 -44.65
C ASP A 833 19.51 3.49 -45.28
N ILE A 834 18.18 3.57 -45.36
CA ILE A 834 17.29 2.51 -45.88
C ILE A 834 17.59 2.21 -47.35
N GLU A 835 18.17 3.16 -48.09
CA GLU A 835 18.40 3.05 -49.55
C GLU A 835 19.79 2.53 -49.94
N LYS A 836 20.81 2.58 -49.06
CA LYS A 836 22.18 2.14 -49.37
C LYS A 836 22.87 1.59 -48.12
N SER A 837 23.27 0.31 -48.18
CA SER A 837 24.10 -0.30 -47.16
C SER A 837 25.47 0.37 -47.12
N ILE A 838 25.83 0.91 -45.95
CA ILE A 838 27.22 1.26 -45.66
C ILE A 838 27.97 -0.07 -45.48
N GLU A 839 29.11 -0.23 -46.16
CA GLU A 839 30.05 -1.30 -45.85
C GLU A 839 30.60 -1.05 -44.44
N TYR A 840 30.18 -1.84 -43.45
CA TYR A 840 30.70 -1.79 -42.10
C TYR A 840 32.05 -2.50 -42.04
N ASP A 841 33.06 -1.89 -41.43
CA ASP A 841 34.37 -2.55 -41.21
C ASP A 841 34.24 -3.78 -40.29
N LYS A 842 33.33 -3.72 -39.32
CA LYS A 842 32.96 -4.79 -38.40
C LYS A 842 31.57 -4.53 -37.82
N ILE A 843 30.71 -5.55 -37.77
CA ILE A 843 29.40 -5.44 -37.13
C ILE A 843 29.57 -5.75 -35.64
N SER A 844 29.31 -4.76 -34.79
CA SER A 844 29.42 -4.83 -33.32
C SER A 844 28.12 -4.41 -32.63
N ILE A 845 28.05 -4.56 -31.30
CA ILE A 845 26.93 -4.05 -30.50
C ILE A 845 26.77 -2.53 -30.69
N ASN A 846 27.88 -1.77 -30.75
CA ASN A 846 27.86 -0.32 -30.97
C ASN A 846 27.26 0.02 -32.35
N THR A 847 27.59 -0.73 -33.41
CA THR A 847 26.96 -0.52 -34.73
C THR A 847 25.45 -0.76 -34.70
N PHE A 848 24.98 -1.78 -33.97
CA PHE A 848 23.55 -2.07 -33.84
C PHE A 848 22.80 -0.99 -33.03
N ARG A 849 23.41 -0.49 -31.95
CA ARG A 849 22.89 0.63 -31.16
C ARG A 849 22.81 1.92 -31.96
N GLY A 850 23.86 2.21 -32.73
CA GLY A 850 23.89 3.30 -33.69
C GLY A 850 22.77 3.19 -34.72
N TYR A 851 22.62 2.03 -35.36
CA TYR A 851 21.54 1.78 -36.31
C TYR A 851 20.17 2.04 -35.68
N SER A 852 19.95 1.52 -34.47
CA SER A 852 18.69 1.71 -33.75
C SER A 852 18.46 3.14 -33.26
N TYR A 853 19.52 3.93 -33.07
CA TYR A 853 19.42 5.37 -32.80
C TYR A 853 18.82 6.15 -33.98
N SER A 854 18.98 5.65 -35.21
CA SER A 854 18.56 6.34 -36.45
C SER A 854 17.41 5.72 -37.20
N ILE A 855 17.25 4.39 -37.15
CA ILE A 855 16.29 3.64 -37.97
C ILE A 855 15.37 2.84 -37.06
N THR A 856 14.07 2.88 -37.37
CA THR A 856 13.05 2.02 -36.76
C THR A 856 12.61 0.95 -37.77
N GLY A 857 12.83 -0.32 -37.44
CA GLY A 857 12.60 -1.46 -38.33
C GLY A 857 13.89 -2.09 -38.87
N LEU A 858 13.76 -3.25 -39.55
CA LEU A 858 14.87 -3.99 -40.16
C LEU A 858 14.44 -4.55 -41.53
N SER A 859 15.32 -4.44 -42.53
CA SER A 859 15.16 -5.13 -43.82
C SER A 859 15.64 -6.60 -43.73
N GLU A 860 15.30 -7.45 -44.71
CA GLU A 860 15.82 -8.84 -44.77
C GLU A 860 17.34 -8.92 -44.77
N GLU A 861 18.01 -7.99 -45.46
CA GLU A 861 19.48 -7.95 -45.45
C GLU A 861 20.02 -7.53 -44.07
N ASP A 862 19.36 -6.61 -43.38
CA ASP A 862 19.81 -6.13 -42.07
C ASP A 862 19.58 -7.17 -40.97
N PHE A 863 18.52 -7.98 -41.10
CA PHE A 863 18.28 -9.14 -40.24
C PHE A 863 19.47 -10.12 -40.26
N ASP A 864 19.95 -10.47 -41.45
CA ASP A 864 21.07 -11.41 -41.58
C ASP A 864 22.39 -10.78 -41.13
N LYS A 865 22.59 -9.48 -41.38
CA LYS A 865 23.77 -8.71 -40.92
C LYS A 865 23.90 -8.68 -39.39
N PHE A 866 22.81 -8.40 -38.67
CA PHE A 866 22.84 -8.23 -37.22
C PHE A 866 22.63 -9.52 -36.42
N LEU A 867 22.39 -10.67 -37.07
CA LEU A 867 22.06 -11.94 -36.42
C LEU A 867 23.07 -12.35 -35.32
N THR A 868 24.37 -12.28 -35.62
CA THR A 868 25.43 -12.66 -34.67
C THR A 868 25.47 -11.70 -33.46
N VAL A 869 25.35 -10.40 -33.71
CA VAL A 869 25.31 -9.37 -32.66
C VAL A 869 24.05 -9.50 -31.80
N GLY A 870 22.89 -9.82 -32.39
CA GLY A 870 21.66 -10.07 -31.64
C GLY A 870 21.79 -11.22 -30.64
N LYS A 871 22.47 -12.32 -31.02
CA LYS A 871 22.78 -13.43 -30.10
C LYS A 871 23.74 -12.99 -28.99
N GLU A 872 24.71 -12.16 -29.31
CA GLU A 872 25.65 -11.60 -28.33
C GLU A 872 24.92 -10.71 -27.30
N ILE A 873 24.03 -9.82 -27.76
CA ILE A 873 23.20 -8.94 -26.92
C ILE A 873 22.34 -9.77 -25.95
N LEU A 874 21.69 -10.83 -26.44
CA LEU A 874 20.92 -11.77 -25.59
C LEU A 874 21.79 -12.40 -24.50
N SER A 875 23.01 -12.83 -24.84
CA SER A 875 23.89 -13.53 -23.92
C SER A 875 24.52 -12.65 -22.84
N LYS A 876 24.61 -11.34 -23.10
CA LYS A 876 25.22 -10.32 -22.24
C LYS A 876 24.19 -9.44 -21.50
N GLY A 877 22.90 -9.56 -21.81
CA GLY A 877 21.86 -8.76 -21.15
C GLY A 877 21.81 -7.29 -21.58
N LEU A 878 22.30 -6.95 -22.78
CA LEU A 878 22.58 -5.55 -23.17
C LEU A 878 21.44 -4.89 -23.99
N VAL A 879 20.19 -5.16 -23.61
CA VAL A 879 19.00 -4.62 -24.29
C VAL A 879 18.59 -3.28 -23.66
N GLU A 880 18.75 -2.20 -24.40
CA GLU A 880 18.42 -0.84 -23.93
C GLU A 880 17.15 -0.29 -24.57
N ASP A 881 16.52 0.68 -23.90
CA ASP A 881 15.26 1.28 -24.34
C ASP A 881 15.32 1.87 -25.76
N SER A 882 16.47 2.40 -26.16
CA SER A 882 16.70 2.99 -27.49
C SER A 882 16.82 1.97 -28.61
N SER A 883 17.16 0.70 -28.31
CA SER A 883 17.40 -0.34 -29.31
C SER A 883 16.46 -1.54 -29.19
N LYS A 884 15.66 -1.63 -28.13
CA LYS A 884 14.77 -2.76 -27.84
C LYS A 884 13.81 -3.11 -28.98
N GLN A 885 13.29 -2.11 -29.71
CA GLN A 885 12.34 -2.37 -30.78
C GLN A 885 12.96 -3.17 -31.93
N ASN A 886 14.08 -2.70 -32.47
CA ASN A 886 14.79 -3.42 -33.54
C ASN A 886 15.34 -4.74 -33.04
N PHE A 887 15.79 -4.78 -31.79
CA PHE A 887 16.32 -6.00 -31.18
C PHE A 887 15.26 -7.10 -31.10
N PHE A 888 14.08 -6.80 -30.57
CA PHE A 888 13.01 -7.79 -30.47
C PHE A 888 12.41 -8.15 -31.83
N LEU A 889 12.43 -7.24 -32.82
CA LEU A 889 12.14 -7.59 -34.22
C LEU A 889 13.13 -8.64 -34.74
N LEU A 890 14.44 -8.44 -34.53
CA LEU A 890 15.48 -9.39 -34.92
C LEU A 890 15.30 -10.74 -34.22
N ALA A 891 15.03 -10.70 -32.91
CA ALA A 891 14.85 -11.90 -32.10
C ALA A 891 13.66 -12.74 -32.60
N LEU A 892 12.48 -12.12 -32.75
CA LEU A 892 11.26 -12.79 -33.19
C LEU A 892 11.37 -13.35 -34.62
N SER A 893 12.09 -12.66 -35.51
CA SER A 893 12.18 -13.02 -36.93
C SER A 893 13.26 -14.06 -37.24
N LYS A 894 14.44 -14.01 -36.58
CA LYS A 894 15.62 -14.79 -36.99
C LYS A 894 16.34 -15.56 -35.86
N ILE A 895 16.02 -15.31 -34.59
CA ILE A 895 16.71 -15.97 -33.46
C ILE A 895 15.76 -16.93 -32.73
N SER A 896 16.07 -18.22 -32.76
CA SER A 896 15.33 -19.22 -31.97
C SER A 896 15.82 -19.24 -30.51
N PRO A 897 14.93 -19.15 -29.50
CA PRO A 897 15.30 -19.16 -28.08
C PRO A 897 15.52 -20.58 -27.52
N ASN A 898 16.00 -21.51 -28.34
CA ASN A 898 16.17 -22.91 -27.90
C ASN A 898 17.27 -23.06 -26.83
N SER A 899 17.32 -24.24 -26.19
CA SER A 899 18.23 -24.53 -25.07
C SER A 899 19.73 -24.40 -25.36
N THR A 900 20.14 -24.22 -26.62
CA THR A 900 21.54 -24.02 -26.99
C THR A 900 21.97 -22.56 -27.00
N LEU A 901 21.01 -21.62 -26.98
CA LEU A 901 21.27 -20.19 -26.92
C LEU A 901 21.41 -19.73 -25.47
N LYS A 902 22.53 -19.07 -25.15
CA LYS A 902 22.70 -18.41 -23.86
C LYS A 902 21.89 -17.11 -23.85
N ILE A 903 20.97 -16.98 -22.91
CA ILE A 903 20.11 -15.80 -22.71
C ILE A 903 20.29 -15.33 -21.27
N ASP A 904 20.49 -14.03 -21.10
CA ASP A 904 20.44 -13.36 -19.80
C ASP A 904 18.99 -12.98 -19.48
N TRP A 905 18.33 -13.83 -18.70
CA TRP A 905 16.94 -13.65 -18.30
C TRP A 905 16.74 -12.60 -17.20
N GLU A 906 17.80 -12.26 -16.47
CA GLU A 906 17.71 -11.34 -15.33
C GLU A 906 17.77 -9.88 -15.78
N ASN A 907 18.62 -9.58 -16.77
CA ASN A 907 18.86 -8.20 -17.20
C ASN A 907 18.01 -7.76 -18.41
N ILE A 908 17.32 -8.69 -19.09
CA ILE A 908 16.50 -8.37 -20.26
C ILE A 908 15.02 -8.30 -19.89
N ASN A 909 14.40 -7.16 -20.15
CA ASN A 909 12.95 -6.99 -20.04
C ASN A 909 12.23 -7.37 -21.35
N PHE A 910 11.58 -8.54 -21.36
CA PHE A 910 10.84 -9.07 -22.52
C PHE A 910 9.43 -8.49 -22.69
N SER A 911 9.04 -7.48 -21.90
CA SER A 911 7.71 -6.90 -22.00
C SER A 911 7.43 -6.35 -23.39
N TRP A 912 8.41 -5.72 -24.03
CA TRP A 912 8.24 -5.19 -25.38
C TRP A 912 8.06 -6.29 -26.43
N LEU A 913 8.72 -7.45 -26.27
CA LEU A 913 8.52 -8.61 -27.14
C LEU A 913 7.06 -9.08 -27.11
N ILE A 914 6.48 -9.25 -25.92
CA ILE A 914 5.09 -9.65 -25.76
C ILE A 914 4.14 -8.61 -26.38
N TYR A 915 4.38 -7.32 -26.09
CA TYR A 915 3.61 -6.23 -26.68
C TYR A 915 3.65 -6.27 -28.21
N MET A 916 4.82 -6.47 -28.82
CA MET A 916 4.96 -6.55 -30.27
C MET A 916 4.19 -7.73 -30.87
N VAL A 917 4.20 -8.90 -30.21
CA VAL A 917 3.46 -10.09 -30.67
C VAL A 917 1.95 -9.87 -30.62
N LEU A 918 1.45 -9.24 -29.57
CA LEU A 918 0.01 -9.07 -29.35
C LEU A 918 -0.62 -7.98 -30.22
N ASN A 919 0.16 -6.98 -30.65
CA ASN A 919 -0.33 -5.80 -31.37
C ASN A 919 0.06 -5.80 -32.86
N ASN A 920 0.56 -6.91 -33.39
CA ASN A 920 0.97 -7.02 -34.79
C ASN A 920 0.26 -8.19 -35.49
N GLU A 921 -0.33 -7.95 -36.66
CA GLU A 921 -0.98 -8.99 -37.47
C GLU A 921 0.04 -9.98 -38.05
N TYR A 922 1.29 -9.53 -38.24
CA TYR A 922 2.38 -10.36 -38.74
C TYR A 922 2.65 -11.54 -37.80
N VAL A 923 2.91 -12.71 -38.37
CA VAL A 923 3.27 -13.91 -37.61
C VAL A 923 4.77 -14.10 -37.74
N PHE A 924 5.49 -13.87 -36.64
CA PHE A 924 6.94 -14.03 -36.63
C PHE A 924 7.35 -15.50 -36.59
N ASN A 925 8.50 -15.82 -37.19
CA ASN A 925 8.99 -17.19 -37.32
C ASN A 925 9.20 -17.89 -35.96
N TYR A 926 9.63 -17.15 -34.93
CA TYR A 926 9.92 -17.68 -33.60
C TYR A 926 8.97 -17.17 -32.51
N GLU A 927 7.82 -16.62 -32.89
CA GLU A 927 6.83 -16.04 -31.96
C GLU A 927 6.45 -17.01 -30.83
N GLU A 928 6.06 -18.23 -31.16
CA GLU A 928 5.57 -19.20 -30.17
C GLU A 928 6.66 -19.66 -29.21
N GLN A 929 7.86 -19.90 -29.73
CA GLN A 929 9.01 -20.33 -28.94
C GLN A 929 9.42 -19.21 -27.98
N TRP A 930 9.46 -17.96 -28.44
CA TRP A 930 9.78 -16.83 -27.57
C TRP A 930 8.74 -16.63 -26.47
N ILE A 931 7.44 -16.62 -26.79
CA ILE A 931 6.39 -16.50 -25.78
C ILE A 931 6.50 -17.62 -24.75
N LYS A 932 6.70 -18.87 -25.20
CA LYS A 932 6.85 -20.02 -24.30
C LYS A 932 8.04 -19.90 -23.37
N GLU A 933 9.23 -19.62 -23.89
CA GLU A 933 10.45 -19.52 -23.08
C GLU A 933 10.39 -18.33 -22.13
N VAL A 934 9.88 -17.17 -22.58
CA VAL A 934 9.66 -16.00 -21.71
C VAL A 934 8.74 -16.34 -20.55
N LEU A 935 7.64 -17.07 -20.79
CA LEU A 935 6.73 -17.50 -19.73
C LEU A 935 7.37 -18.53 -18.77
N LEU A 936 8.20 -19.45 -19.26
CA LEU A 936 8.89 -20.43 -18.41
C LEU A 936 9.95 -19.81 -17.49
N HIS A 937 10.48 -18.64 -17.88
CA HIS A 937 11.44 -17.85 -17.11
C HIS A 937 10.80 -16.65 -16.40
N ASP A 938 9.48 -16.50 -16.47
CA ASP A 938 8.74 -15.41 -15.84
C ASP A 938 8.57 -15.64 -14.33
N ASN A 939 8.70 -14.56 -13.57
CA ASN A 939 8.45 -14.55 -12.13
C ASN A 939 7.03 -14.07 -11.76
N GLY A 940 6.21 -13.70 -12.74
CA GLY A 940 4.87 -13.12 -12.54
C GLY A 940 4.62 -11.89 -13.41
N GLN A 941 5.69 -11.15 -13.72
CA GLN A 941 5.63 -9.86 -14.41
C GLN A 941 5.01 -9.97 -15.82
N TYR A 942 5.41 -10.97 -16.60
CA TYR A 942 4.97 -11.08 -17.98
C TYR A 942 3.53 -11.55 -18.08
N VAL A 943 3.09 -12.46 -17.20
CA VAL A 943 1.66 -12.81 -17.11
C VAL A 943 0.80 -11.62 -16.66
N MET A 944 1.29 -10.78 -15.73
CA MET A 944 0.60 -9.52 -15.40
C MET A 944 0.44 -8.61 -16.61
N GLN A 945 1.47 -8.54 -17.45
CA GLN A 945 1.39 -7.77 -18.68
C GLN A 945 0.42 -8.40 -19.68
N LEU A 946 0.32 -9.73 -19.77
CA LEU A 946 -0.71 -10.40 -20.59
C LEU A 946 -2.11 -9.98 -20.14
N LEU A 947 -2.38 -9.94 -18.84
CA LEU A 947 -3.65 -9.45 -18.29
C LEU A 947 -3.90 -7.99 -18.70
N ASN A 948 -2.88 -7.13 -18.63
CA ASN A 948 -2.98 -5.74 -19.08
C ASN A 948 -3.28 -5.65 -20.59
N SER A 949 -2.57 -6.40 -21.43
CA SER A 949 -2.79 -6.43 -22.88
C SER A 949 -4.17 -7.00 -23.26
N MET A 950 -4.73 -7.93 -22.47
CA MET A 950 -6.11 -8.38 -22.64
C MET A 950 -7.14 -7.27 -22.34
N SER A 951 -6.77 -6.27 -21.55
CA SER A 951 -7.60 -5.07 -21.31
C SER A 951 -7.44 -4.00 -22.40
N ASP A 952 -6.30 -3.97 -23.07
CA ASP A 952 -5.97 -3.00 -24.12
C ASP A 952 -6.81 -3.22 -25.39
N GLU A 953 -7.34 -2.13 -25.96
CA GLU A 953 -8.10 -2.15 -27.21
C GLU A 953 -7.21 -2.55 -28.41
N SER A 954 -5.94 -2.16 -28.41
CA SER A 954 -4.99 -2.38 -29.53
C SER A 954 -4.59 -3.85 -29.74
N SER A 955 -4.67 -4.68 -28.69
CA SER A 955 -4.25 -6.09 -28.77
C SER A 955 -5.22 -6.95 -29.58
N LEU A 956 -4.68 -7.78 -30.46
CA LEU A 956 -5.45 -8.62 -31.37
C LEU A 956 -6.02 -9.85 -30.67
N VAL A 957 -7.33 -10.06 -30.74
CA VAL A 957 -8.05 -11.13 -30.02
C VAL A 957 -7.52 -12.53 -30.38
N ASN A 958 -7.23 -12.78 -31.65
CA ASN A 958 -6.66 -14.06 -32.11
C ASN A 958 -5.25 -14.32 -31.52
N LYS A 959 -4.40 -13.29 -31.44
CA LYS A 959 -3.08 -13.38 -30.80
C LYS A 959 -3.20 -13.64 -29.30
N LEU A 960 -4.13 -12.96 -28.62
CA LEU A 960 -4.40 -13.20 -27.19
C LEU A 960 -4.84 -14.65 -26.92
N HIS A 961 -5.74 -15.22 -27.73
CA HIS A 961 -6.14 -16.63 -27.59
C HIS A 961 -4.96 -17.58 -27.82
N LYS A 962 -4.10 -17.29 -28.82
CA LYS A 962 -2.91 -18.08 -29.10
C LYS A 962 -1.95 -18.08 -27.91
N VAL A 963 -1.65 -16.91 -27.35
CA VAL A 963 -0.78 -16.78 -26.17
C VAL A 963 -1.39 -17.43 -24.93
N TYR A 964 -2.71 -17.29 -24.72
CA TYR A 964 -3.42 -17.98 -23.65
C TYR A 964 -3.29 -19.50 -23.76
N ASN A 965 -3.45 -20.09 -24.96
CA ASN A 965 -3.26 -21.52 -25.16
C ASN A 965 -1.82 -21.96 -24.89
N ILE A 966 -0.83 -21.19 -25.33
CA ILE A 966 0.58 -21.46 -25.02
C ILE A 966 0.80 -21.47 -23.50
N PHE A 967 0.27 -20.48 -22.78
CA PHE A 967 0.39 -20.40 -21.34
C PHE A 967 -0.32 -21.55 -20.63
N LYS A 968 -1.53 -21.91 -21.09
CA LYS A 968 -2.29 -23.05 -20.59
C LYS A 968 -1.52 -24.37 -20.75
N ASP A 969 -0.79 -24.54 -21.84
CA ASP A 969 0.03 -25.73 -22.10
C ASP A 969 1.33 -25.75 -21.28
N THR A 970 1.77 -24.61 -20.75
CA THR A 970 3.03 -24.47 -19.99
C THR A 970 2.83 -24.24 -18.50
N ILE A 971 1.60 -23.99 -18.04
CA ILE A 971 1.27 -23.60 -16.66
C ILE A 971 1.80 -24.59 -15.62
N GLU A 972 1.83 -25.89 -15.92
CA GLU A 972 2.35 -26.92 -15.00
C GLU A 972 3.85 -26.74 -14.68
N LYS A 973 4.59 -26.06 -15.57
CA LYS A 973 6.02 -25.76 -15.41
C LYS A 973 6.26 -24.30 -15.01
N TYR A 974 5.21 -23.49 -14.94
CA TYR A 974 5.29 -22.08 -14.58
C TYR A 974 5.45 -21.92 -13.07
N THR A 975 6.52 -21.25 -12.65
CA THR A 975 6.86 -21.05 -11.24
C THR A 975 6.57 -19.63 -10.73
N GLY A 976 6.19 -18.73 -11.64
CA GLY A 976 5.89 -17.33 -11.31
C GLY A 976 4.65 -17.15 -10.44
N SER A 977 4.60 -16.01 -9.76
CA SER A 977 3.49 -15.60 -8.91
C SER A 977 2.93 -14.26 -9.38
N VAL A 978 1.69 -14.28 -9.87
CA VAL A 978 1.06 -13.19 -10.61
C VAL A 978 0.27 -12.31 -9.65
N LYS A 979 0.55 -11.01 -9.62
CA LYS A 979 -0.29 -10.04 -8.90
C LYS A 979 -1.49 -9.66 -9.77
N ILE A 980 -2.69 -9.84 -9.24
CA ILE A 980 -3.92 -9.60 -9.99
C ILE A 980 -4.71 -8.39 -9.46
N ASP A 981 -4.09 -7.51 -8.67
CA ASP A 981 -4.78 -6.39 -8.00
C ASP A 981 -5.61 -5.52 -8.95
N SER A 982 -5.11 -5.30 -10.18
CA SER A 982 -5.78 -4.51 -11.23
C SER A 982 -6.77 -5.30 -12.10
N LEU A 983 -6.93 -6.61 -11.88
CA LEU A 983 -7.72 -7.47 -12.75
C LEU A 983 -9.22 -7.10 -12.76
N SER A 984 -9.77 -6.66 -11.63
CA SER A 984 -11.15 -6.19 -11.55
C SER A 984 -11.38 -4.99 -12.48
N ILE A 985 -10.43 -4.06 -12.52
CA ILE A 985 -10.44 -2.88 -13.41
C ILE A 985 -10.37 -3.33 -14.87
N TYR A 986 -9.49 -4.28 -15.19
CA TYR A 986 -9.34 -4.83 -16.54
C TYR A 986 -10.64 -5.47 -17.04
N ILE A 987 -11.30 -6.29 -16.21
CA ILE A 987 -12.56 -6.95 -16.56
C ILE A 987 -13.70 -5.93 -16.70
N LYS A 988 -13.75 -4.94 -15.81
CA LYS A 988 -14.78 -3.89 -15.79
C LYS A 988 -14.74 -3.01 -17.03
N ASN A 989 -13.55 -2.61 -17.46
CA ASN A 989 -13.35 -1.66 -18.56
C ASN A 989 -13.38 -2.34 -19.94
N GLN A 990 -13.32 -3.67 -20.00
CA GLN A 990 -13.27 -4.39 -21.28
C GLN A 990 -14.66 -4.49 -21.94
N LYS A 991 -14.79 -3.84 -23.10
CA LYS A 991 -16.02 -3.82 -23.91
C LYS A 991 -16.14 -5.04 -24.83
N ASP A 992 -15.03 -5.64 -25.23
CA ASP A 992 -15.02 -6.84 -26.06
C ASP A 992 -15.32 -8.09 -25.20
N GLY A 993 -16.46 -8.73 -25.45
CA GLY A 993 -16.89 -9.92 -24.71
C GLY A 993 -15.92 -11.09 -24.76
N LYS A 994 -15.15 -11.26 -25.84
CA LYS A 994 -14.14 -12.33 -25.96
C LYS A 994 -12.93 -12.03 -25.10
N LYS A 995 -12.44 -10.80 -25.11
CA LYS A 995 -11.33 -10.36 -24.23
C LYS A 995 -11.73 -10.45 -22.76
N LYS A 996 -12.96 -10.05 -22.43
CA LYS A 996 -13.52 -10.17 -21.08
C LYS A 996 -13.59 -11.64 -20.62
N SER A 997 -14.03 -12.55 -21.48
CA SER A 997 -14.02 -14.00 -21.21
C SER A 997 -12.61 -14.51 -20.92
N LEU A 998 -11.63 -14.13 -21.75
CA LEU A 998 -10.23 -14.53 -21.56
C LEU A 998 -9.65 -14.06 -20.21
N LEU A 999 -9.98 -12.85 -19.75
CA LEU A 999 -9.54 -12.37 -18.44
C LEU A 999 -10.10 -13.23 -17.29
N ILE A 1000 -11.37 -13.63 -17.39
CA ILE A 1000 -12.02 -14.51 -16.40
C ILE A 1000 -11.42 -15.93 -16.47
N GLU A 1001 -11.16 -16.45 -17.67
CA GLU A 1001 -10.50 -17.74 -17.84
C GLU A 1001 -9.08 -17.74 -17.27
N MET A 1002 -8.31 -16.67 -17.49
CA MET A 1002 -6.99 -16.48 -16.89
C MET A 1002 -7.03 -16.47 -15.36
N LEU A 1003 -8.01 -15.80 -14.75
CA LEU A 1003 -8.21 -15.85 -13.29
C LEU A 1003 -8.33 -17.28 -12.78
N PHE A 1004 -9.23 -18.07 -13.40
CA PHE A 1004 -9.43 -19.46 -12.99
C PHE A 1004 -8.21 -20.33 -13.28
N LEU A 1005 -7.53 -20.15 -14.42
CA LEU A 1005 -6.29 -20.88 -14.74
C LEU A 1005 -5.20 -20.63 -13.68
N LEU A 1006 -5.02 -19.38 -13.26
CA LEU A 1006 -4.07 -19.00 -12.22
C LEU A 1006 -4.49 -19.53 -10.84
N LEU A 1007 -5.78 -19.50 -10.51
CA LEU A 1007 -6.33 -20.07 -9.27
C LEU A 1007 -6.14 -21.58 -9.21
N ASP A 1008 -6.50 -22.31 -10.27
CA ASP A 1008 -6.42 -23.76 -10.39
C ASP A 1008 -4.97 -24.24 -10.13
N ASN A 1009 -3.98 -23.48 -10.59
CA ASN A 1009 -2.55 -23.78 -10.46
C ASN A 1009 -1.83 -23.08 -9.29
N SER A 1010 -2.55 -22.31 -8.48
CA SER A 1010 -1.98 -21.59 -7.31
C SER A 1010 -0.89 -20.57 -7.65
N ASN A 1011 -0.96 -19.95 -8.83
CA ASN A 1011 0.04 -18.99 -9.31
C ASN A 1011 -0.35 -17.53 -9.01
N ILE A 1012 -1.30 -17.27 -8.13
CA ILE A 1012 -1.67 -15.91 -7.73
C ILE A 1012 -0.83 -15.48 -6.52
N ALA A 1013 -0.24 -14.29 -6.61
CA ALA A 1013 0.52 -13.68 -5.53
C ALA A 1013 -0.41 -13.20 -4.41
N LYS A 1014 0.02 -13.40 -3.16
CA LYS A 1014 -0.68 -12.85 -1.99
C LYS A 1014 -0.58 -11.32 -2.01
N SER A 1015 -1.72 -10.65 -1.85
CA SER A 1015 -1.80 -9.19 -1.81
C SER A 1015 -2.69 -8.70 -0.67
N TYR A 1016 -2.44 -7.47 -0.23
CA TYR A 1016 -3.28 -6.77 0.75
C TYR A 1016 -4.67 -6.45 0.18
N PHE A 1017 -4.77 -6.14 -1.11
CA PHE A 1017 -6.03 -5.78 -1.77
C PHE A 1017 -6.83 -6.97 -2.28
N MET A 1018 -6.37 -8.20 -2.01
CA MET A 1018 -6.90 -9.37 -2.69
C MET A 1018 -8.39 -9.64 -2.43
N LEU A 1019 -8.87 -9.46 -1.19
CA LEU A 1019 -10.31 -9.60 -0.91
C LEU A 1019 -11.13 -8.60 -1.74
N HIS A 1020 -10.67 -7.34 -1.80
CA HIS A 1020 -11.37 -6.29 -2.54
C HIS A 1020 -11.43 -6.62 -4.04
N THR A 1021 -10.28 -6.94 -4.65
CA THR A 1021 -10.22 -7.32 -6.07
C THR A 1021 -11.13 -8.51 -6.39
N LEU A 1022 -11.10 -9.57 -5.59
CA LEU A 1022 -11.96 -10.75 -5.84
C LEU A 1022 -13.45 -10.42 -5.62
N SER A 1023 -13.79 -9.59 -4.62
CA SER A 1023 -15.16 -9.14 -4.36
C SER A 1023 -15.71 -8.31 -5.52
N GLU A 1024 -14.90 -7.42 -6.11
CA GLU A 1024 -15.31 -6.68 -7.30
C GLU A 1024 -15.52 -7.61 -8.50
N ILE A 1025 -14.64 -8.59 -8.69
CA ILE A 1025 -14.77 -9.57 -9.77
C ILE A 1025 -16.04 -10.40 -9.57
N MET A 1026 -16.40 -10.80 -8.35
CA MET A 1026 -17.63 -11.58 -8.07
C MET A 1026 -18.88 -10.90 -8.65
N ASN A 1027 -18.99 -9.58 -8.58
CA ASN A 1027 -20.11 -8.82 -9.14
C ASN A 1027 -20.16 -8.84 -10.68
N MET A 1028 -19.11 -9.31 -11.35
CA MET A 1028 -18.98 -9.39 -12.80
C MET A 1028 -19.11 -10.83 -13.34
N LEU A 1029 -19.18 -11.82 -12.44
CA LEU A 1029 -19.32 -13.24 -12.75
C LEU A 1029 -20.80 -13.65 -12.77
N ASP A 1030 -21.11 -14.71 -13.52
CA ASP A 1030 -22.42 -15.38 -13.41
C ASP A 1030 -22.53 -16.23 -12.13
N GLU A 1031 -23.74 -16.67 -11.76
CA GLU A 1031 -24.00 -17.43 -10.52
C GLU A 1031 -23.13 -18.70 -10.40
N GLN A 1032 -22.88 -19.40 -11.51
CA GLN A 1032 -22.07 -20.62 -11.50
C GLN A 1032 -20.59 -20.29 -11.27
N GLN A 1033 -20.09 -19.24 -11.91
CA GLN A 1033 -18.74 -18.74 -11.74
C GLN A 1033 -18.51 -18.16 -10.33
N GLN A 1034 -19.50 -17.46 -9.77
CA GLN A 1034 -19.46 -16.98 -8.38
C GLN A 1034 -19.31 -18.15 -7.41
N LYS A 1035 -20.17 -19.18 -7.53
CA LYS A 1035 -20.06 -20.39 -6.71
C LYS A 1035 -18.72 -21.10 -6.89
N LYS A 1036 -18.22 -21.19 -8.14
CA LYS A 1036 -16.90 -21.75 -8.43
C LYS A 1036 -15.78 -20.98 -7.73
N LEU A 1037 -15.80 -19.65 -7.78
CA LEU A 1037 -14.78 -18.80 -7.16
C LEU A 1037 -14.84 -18.91 -5.64
N ALA A 1038 -16.01 -18.69 -5.03
CA ALA A 1038 -16.19 -18.74 -3.58
C ALA A 1038 -15.90 -20.12 -2.96
N GLY A 1039 -16.16 -21.19 -3.70
CA GLY A 1039 -15.85 -22.58 -3.32
C GLY A 1039 -14.45 -23.05 -3.74
N HIS A 1040 -13.58 -22.18 -4.27
CA HIS A 1040 -12.32 -22.62 -4.85
C HIS A 1040 -11.28 -22.98 -3.78
N ASN A 1041 -10.76 -24.22 -3.87
CA ASN A 1041 -9.86 -24.77 -2.85
C ASN A 1041 -8.52 -24.05 -2.70
N ASN A 1042 -8.05 -23.28 -3.68
CA ASN A 1042 -6.78 -22.54 -3.57
C ASN A 1042 -6.93 -21.11 -2.99
N LEU A 1043 -8.15 -20.66 -2.63
CA LEU A 1043 -8.33 -19.32 -2.06
C LEU A 1043 -7.53 -19.10 -0.78
N TYR A 1044 -7.33 -20.13 0.05
CA TYR A 1044 -6.54 -20.04 1.29
C TYR A 1044 -5.06 -19.68 1.09
N LYS A 1045 -4.55 -19.81 -0.14
CA LYS A 1045 -3.16 -19.43 -0.47
C LYS A 1045 -3.02 -17.92 -0.64
N VAL A 1046 -4.12 -17.21 -0.92
CA VAL A 1046 -4.14 -15.77 -1.23
C VAL A 1046 -4.99 -14.95 -0.27
N LEU A 1047 -6.01 -15.56 0.34
CA LEU A 1047 -6.90 -14.98 1.34
C LEU A 1047 -6.74 -15.68 2.70
N THR A 1048 -7.00 -14.93 3.75
CA THR A 1048 -7.17 -15.43 5.12
C THR A 1048 -8.54 -16.09 5.30
N PRO A 1049 -8.73 -16.91 6.34
CA PRO A 1049 -10.03 -17.53 6.64
C PRO A 1049 -11.19 -16.53 6.74
N LEU A 1050 -11.05 -15.39 7.44
CA LEU A 1050 -12.13 -14.38 7.48
C LEU A 1050 -12.41 -13.77 6.10
N GLU A 1051 -11.37 -13.48 5.31
CA GLU A 1051 -11.57 -12.96 3.95
C GLU A 1051 -12.31 -13.96 3.04
N ILE A 1052 -12.04 -15.26 3.18
CA ILE A 1052 -12.78 -16.30 2.45
C ILE A 1052 -14.26 -16.29 2.85
N ASP A 1053 -14.56 -16.16 4.14
CA ASP A 1053 -15.94 -16.08 4.62
C ASP A 1053 -16.65 -14.82 4.13
N SER A 1054 -15.98 -13.66 4.13
CA SER A 1054 -16.51 -12.44 3.51
C SER A 1054 -16.80 -12.62 2.02
N LEU A 1055 -15.91 -13.28 1.28
CA LEU A 1055 -16.11 -13.54 -0.16
C LEU A 1055 -17.28 -14.49 -0.41
N LYS A 1056 -17.41 -15.55 0.40
CA LYS A 1056 -18.53 -16.51 0.33
C LYS A 1056 -19.88 -15.86 0.55
N ARG A 1057 -19.94 -14.82 1.38
CA ARG A 1057 -21.16 -14.08 1.67
C ARG A 1057 -21.72 -13.33 0.46
N LEU A 1058 -20.91 -13.07 -0.56
CA LEU A 1058 -21.34 -12.40 -1.79
C LEU A 1058 -22.09 -13.32 -2.77
N VAL A 1059 -22.30 -14.59 -2.40
CA VAL A 1059 -23.06 -15.55 -3.21
C VAL A 1059 -24.52 -15.57 -2.75
N ASP A 1060 -25.45 -15.29 -3.67
CA ASP A 1060 -26.90 -15.22 -3.44
C ASP A 1060 -27.67 -16.50 -3.83
#